data_AF-A0AAU9Y498-F1
#
_entry.id   AF-A0AAU9Y498-F1
#
_cell.length_a   1.000
_cell.length_b   1.000
_cell.length_c   1.000
_cell.angle_alpha   90.00
_cell.angle_beta   90.00
_cell.angle_gamma   90.00
#
_symmetry.space_group_name_H-M   'P 1'
#
loop_
_entity.id
_entity.type
_entity.pdbx_description
1 polymer ?
#
loop_
_entity_poly.entity_id
_entity_poly.type
_entity_poly.pdbx_seq_one_letter_code
_entity_poly.pdbx_strand_id
1 'polypeptide(L)'
;MGCPVDKDLMKLVSIEVTNLEKNLEAIKKFNADEAKRIGEALQDAIHEIAKFEKRIADIESRLEEELQAQSEKNKEFSSAIEDISNNINIIEERQDTNEQSISLLEERQNEVESAVASLKDGESNLTSKVEVLELEQTQLDSRLKKLEEGKLDAVVDANILQLPSRNHCFCGRERELKAIATQLKDTKRGCSESAIYGLGGVGKTSLAVEFLWRQKDKEEYSGGIFWISGENNNLFQLSVSEMARQVGTFDDKDFPNSLSRTLDWLRKREQLWCLVVDNLDELEMSTDMRKLLTGHWKQAARGHIIITTRREATEIGEEMGIEESSCIELKCFTEEEGVQFLKTRGGTAGEDNDFRELVGELGGLPLALDQAAAYIRSLRQPIKEYLKKYRKQKMLLSKKKKARNLVENTSPERLAVHTTWSLNFEYVMQMSEEMDLGETPSIVMKMSAYLGPDDIPYQVINEGLHVVGTSGQGVSDLWDAAETVSLLTKFSLFQRYGTDSFSVHRLVQDVIRSEIEKDKIEVRILCCAVHAFNHALTKTRSPAEVCQSFVEDAVFSVENPPSLQLWGKLASHSTCLQEHLLSYLAKRENDVESLRTLLYTDATVRIFNEAAIFFSISQEKVKAQAMQKKKLELLYHLSAFGIVNDLQIVGLGPHTYLNCAKFCQINNAKCYFENIVFPRGNVALICRGNNGAVHLNQCEISGGETSCEDFPECNGGPGCVAPSSGKPARDQTGSFGHSMSGIAGFPGVDTSHESSGLIENCVIHRCGGGGALVCGKGSRLLVKNCEVHKNHQSGLEAREGGELEAIGNKIFDNGNHGILIWKLAGKCDLNDNKIFENAKEGILVVDTKEKITLRNNSIHHNRPFGISLDHDNSQVLISNNEIFENGFWGILAKGRTSAFIVGNKLTGNKCGGIFIGFNYSGRVHLERNTVRDHSGPWLEYQFKNGGATIDDSLSEVREADALGFMLPEGEMHLYSKPPILKENKLFNNEEGLYHPRELVERLSNGCTYCHRQRDKTMRFLKCPGCHIASYCSKECRRSHRPTHETLCFALKSRYAVDVDCTPLAKQGFTSHVFGSHLVGIGEGPTPEPNREFIVKIQTKHLNSHPLQMMRLYDQSVTTDCLIQSPEIFNVIMDCGVLGALNKFTSKKCFFWAMFTEPGGKLTIYLDHLAPYQKW
;
A
#
# COMPACT_ATOMS: atom_id res chain seq x y z
N MET A 1 -74.92 -56.94 17.10
CA MET A 1 -75.88 -58.06 17.01
C MET A 1 -77.20 -57.51 16.51
N GLY A 2 -77.57 -57.86 15.29
CA GLY A 2 -78.75 -57.36 14.58
C GLY A 2 -78.50 -57.52 13.08
N CYS A 3 -78.78 -58.71 12.53
CA CYS A 3 -78.70 -58.94 11.08
C CYS A 3 -79.62 -57.93 10.38
N PRO A 4 -79.17 -57.24 9.31
CA PRO A 4 -80.09 -56.52 8.44
C PRO A 4 -81.03 -57.56 7.84
N VAL A 5 -82.33 -57.33 7.98
CA VAL A 5 -83.35 -58.14 7.33
C VAL A 5 -83.08 -58.08 5.83
N ASP A 6 -82.86 -59.25 5.22
CA ASP A 6 -82.50 -59.37 3.81
C ASP A 6 -83.60 -58.74 2.93
N LYS A 7 -83.21 -57.93 1.94
CA LYS A 7 -84.11 -57.26 0.99
C LYS A 7 -84.92 -58.29 0.20
N ASP A 8 -84.35 -59.48 0.00
CA ASP A 8 -85.04 -60.61 -0.63
C ASP A 8 -86.05 -61.26 0.32
N LEU A 9 -85.78 -61.26 1.63
CA LEU A 9 -86.74 -61.73 2.64
C LEU A 9 -87.92 -60.74 2.77
N MET A 10 -87.69 -59.43 2.75
CA MET A 10 -88.77 -58.42 2.77
C MET A 10 -89.62 -58.47 1.50
N LYS A 11 -89.02 -58.69 0.32
CA LYS A 11 -89.77 -58.96 -0.91
C LYS A 11 -90.60 -60.23 -0.82
N LEU A 12 -90.03 -61.32 -0.31
CA LEU A 12 -90.75 -62.58 -0.08
C LEU A 12 -91.94 -62.38 0.87
N VAL A 13 -91.74 -61.67 1.98
CA VAL A 13 -92.80 -61.35 2.94
C VAL A 13 -93.86 -60.45 2.32
N SER A 14 -93.47 -59.42 1.54
CA SER A 14 -94.44 -58.56 0.85
C SER A 14 -95.26 -59.31 -0.20
N ILE A 15 -94.63 -60.23 -0.94
CA ILE A 15 -95.32 -61.13 -1.89
C ILE A 15 -96.27 -62.05 -1.14
N GLU A 16 -95.85 -62.62 -0.01
CA GLU A 16 -96.67 -63.53 0.79
C GLU A 16 -97.84 -62.81 1.47
N VAL A 17 -97.64 -61.59 1.96
CA VAL A 17 -98.72 -60.71 2.46
C VAL A 17 -99.71 -60.39 1.34
N THR A 18 -99.24 -60.11 0.13
CA THR A 18 -100.12 -59.88 -1.04
C THR A 18 -100.89 -61.16 -1.44
N ASN A 19 -100.28 -62.33 -1.31
CA ASN A 19 -100.94 -63.62 -1.51
C ASN A 19 -101.98 -63.90 -0.42
N LEU A 20 -101.68 -63.54 0.83
CA LEU A 20 -102.62 -63.63 1.95
C LEU A 20 -103.79 -62.66 1.81
N GLU A 21 -103.61 -61.45 1.28
CA GLU A 21 -104.72 -60.55 0.91
C GLU A 21 -105.68 -61.19 -0.09
N LYS A 22 -105.13 -61.85 -1.13
CA LYS A 22 -105.94 -62.60 -2.10
C LYS A 22 -106.67 -63.80 -1.48
N ASN A 23 -106.02 -64.51 -0.56
CA ASN A 23 -106.65 -65.61 0.18
C ASN A 23 -107.73 -65.11 1.17
N LEU A 24 -107.57 -63.92 1.76
CA LEU A 24 -108.57 -63.28 2.61
C LEU A 24 -109.84 -62.92 1.82
N GLU A 25 -109.71 -62.48 0.56
CA GLU A 25 -110.86 -62.27 -0.33
C GLU A 25 -111.66 -63.55 -0.59
N ALA A 26 -111.01 -64.72 -0.58
CA ALA A 26 -111.68 -66.02 -0.66
C ALA A 26 -112.38 -66.41 0.66
N ILE A 27 -111.79 -66.10 1.82
CA ILE A 27 -112.34 -66.42 3.16
C ILE A 27 -113.52 -65.49 3.54
N LYS A 28 -113.55 -64.25 3.03
CA LYS A 28 -114.69 -63.30 3.19
C LYS A 28 -116.04 -63.88 2.74
N LYS A 29 -116.06 -64.95 1.93
CA LYS A 29 -117.28 -65.66 1.50
C LYS A 29 -117.87 -66.62 2.55
N PHE A 30 -117.17 -66.95 3.64
CA PHE A 30 -117.63 -67.95 4.63
C PHE A 30 -117.70 -67.46 6.10
N ASN A 31 -116.96 -66.42 6.52
CA ASN A 31 -117.06 -65.84 7.87
C ASN A 31 -116.60 -64.37 7.91
N ALA A 32 -117.50 -63.42 8.12
CA ALA A 32 -117.23 -61.97 7.97
C ALA A 32 -116.44 -61.35 9.15
N ASP A 33 -116.65 -61.82 10.38
CA ASP A 33 -116.03 -61.24 11.58
C ASP A 33 -114.55 -61.62 11.73
N GLU A 34 -114.17 -62.81 11.27
CA GLU A 34 -112.79 -63.29 11.32
C GLU A 34 -111.94 -62.63 10.23
N ALA A 35 -112.53 -62.39 9.05
CA ALA A 35 -111.89 -61.66 7.96
C ALA A 35 -111.58 -60.19 8.31
N LYS A 36 -112.39 -59.56 9.17
CA LYS A 36 -112.13 -58.17 9.62
C LYS A 36 -110.92 -58.06 10.54
N ARG A 37 -110.79 -58.96 11.53
CA ARG A 37 -109.63 -58.96 12.45
C ARG A 37 -108.32 -59.26 11.73
N ILE A 38 -108.34 -60.21 10.78
CA ILE A 38 -107.16 -60.53 9.97
C ILE A 38 -106.81 -59.35 9.06
N GLY A 39 -107.81 -58.67 8.48
CA GLY A 39 -107.58 -57.48 7.66
C GLY A 39 -106.93 -56.31 8.41
N GLU A 40 -107.36 -56.05 9.66
CA GLU A 40 -106.75 -55.03 10.52
C GLU A 40 -105.29 -55.38 10.88
N ALA A 41 -105.02 -56.63 11.26
CA ALA A 41 -103.67 -57.10 11.55
C ALA A 41 -102.73 -57.06 10.32
N LEU A 42 -103.28 -57.29 9.12
CA LEU A 42 -102.51 -57.20 7.88
C LEU A 42 -102.16 -55.75 7.52
N GLN A 43 -103.09 -54.81 7.74
CA GLN A 43 -102.84 -53.38 7.54
C GLN A 43 -101.77 -52.85 8.50
N ASP A 44 -101.79 -53.28 9.76
CA ASP A 44 -100.72 -52.96 10.73
C ASP A 44 -99.36 -53.53 10.28
N ALA A 45 -99.34 -54.74 9.72
CA ALA A 45 -98.13 -55.34 9.17
C ALA A 45 -97.60 -54.57 7.95
N ILE A 46 -98.47 -54.13 7.04
CA ILE A 46 -98.11 -53.29 5.88
C ILE A 46 -97.52 -51.95 6.34
N HIS A 47 -98.10 -51.34 7.38
CA HIS A 47 -97.62 -50.08 7.93
C HIS A 47 -96.22 -50.22 8.55
N GLU A 48 -95.96 -51.29 9.30
CA GLU A 48 -94.63 -51.55 9.86
C GLU A 48 -93.62 -51.92 8.76
N ILE A 49 -94.01 -52.65 7.70
CA ILE A 49 -93.16 -52.91 6.53
C ILE A 49 -92.70 -51.59 5.88
N ALA A 50 -93.62 -50.66 5.62
CA ALA A 50 -93.28 -49.35 5.03
C ALA A 50 -92.33 -48.52 5.91
N LYS A 51 -92.46 -48.64 7.24
CA LYS A 51 -91.57 -47.99 8.21
C LYS A 51 -90.18 -48.62 8.21
N PHE A 52 -90.08 -49.95 8.04
CA PHE A 52 -88.80 -50.63 7.86
C PHE A 52 -88.13 -50.25 6.53
N GLU A 53 -88.86 -50.17 5.43
CA GLU A 53 -88.33 -49.72 4.14
C GLU A 53 -87.74 -48.30 4.23
N LYS A 54 -88.44 -47.38 4.91
CA LYS A 54 -87.93 -46.02 5.14
C LYS A 54 -86.65 -46.00 6.00
N ARG A 55 -86.55 -46.87 7.01
CA ARG A 55 -85.33 -47.00 7.84
C ARG A 55 -84.18 -47.62 7.05
N ILE A 56 -84.46 -48.56 6.16
CA ILE A 56 -83.45 -49.15 5.27
C ILE A 56 -82.89 -48.08 4.34
N ALA A 57 -83.75 -47.27 3.72
CA ALA A 57 -83.29 -46.18 2.84
C ALA A 57 -82.44 -45.11 3.57
N ASP A 58 -82.81 -44.76 4.81
CA ASP A 58 -82.03 -43.83 5.65
C ASP A 58 -80.66 -44.41 6.03
N ILE A 59 -80.60 -45.72 6.31
CA ILE A 59 -79.35 -46.43 6.59
C ILE A 59 -78.47 -46.53 5.33
N GLU A 60 -79.06 -46.85 4.17
CA GLU A 60 -78.35 -46.90 2.88
C GLU A 60 -77.72 -45.53 2.54
N SER A 61 -78.46 -44.43 2.71
CA SER A 61 -77.95 -43.07 2.49
C SER A 61 -76.80 -42.71 3.43
N ARG A 62 -76.91 -43.05 4.72
CA ARG A 62 -75.84 -42.79 5.71
C ARG A 62 -74.60 -43.65 5.45
N LEU A 63 -74.80 -44.87 4.96
CA LEU A 63 -73.70 -45.76 4.59
C LEU A 63 -72.96 -45.24 3.34
N GLU A 64 -73.67 -44.69 2.35
CA GLU A 64 -73.06 -44.04 1.19
C GLU A 64 -72.26 -42.78 1.59
N GLU A 65 -72.80 -41.94 2.47
CA GLU A 65 -72.08 -40.78 3.01
C GLU A 65 -70.81 -41.20 3.78
N GLU A 66 -70.91 -42.22 4.64
CA GLU A 66 -69.75 -42.76 5.37
C GLU A 66 -68.72 -43.39 4.41
N LEU A 67 -69.15 -44.10 3.38
CA LEU A 67 -68.26 -44.71 2.38
C LEU A 67 -67.53 -43.63 1.57
N GLN A 68 -68.20 -42.54 1.23
CA GLN A 68 -67.62 -41.42 0.50
C GLN A 68 -66.62 -40.64 1.36
N ALA A 69 -66.94 -40.38 2.64
CA ALA A 69 -66.02 -39.80 3.60
C ALA A 69 -64.79 -40.69 3.86
N GLN A 70 -64.98 -42.02 3.91
CA GLN A 70 -63.89 -42.99 4.04
C GLN A 70 -63.00 -43.02 2.78
N SER A 71 -63.60 -42.89 1.59
CA SER A 71 -62.88 -42.79 0.31
C SER A 71 -62.02 -41.53 0.22
N GLU A 72 -62.52 -40.38 0.67
CA GLU A 72 -61.76 -39.14 0.74
C GLU A 72 -60.60 -39.24 1.75
N LYS A 73 -60.84 -39.78 2.95
CA LYS A 73 -59.76 -40.06 3.91
C LYS A 73 -58.72 -41.02 3.37
N ASN A 74 -59.13 -42.06 2.63
CA ASN A 74 -58.19 -42.99 2.00
C ASN A 74 -57.34 -42.31 0.91
N LYS A 75 -57.89 -41.33 0.18
CA LYS A 75 -57.10 -40.52 -0.77
C LYS A 75 -56.09 -39.63 -0.04
N GLU A 76 -56.48 -39.00 1.07
CA GLU A 76 -55.56 -38.22 1.91
C GLU A 76 -54.45 -39.11 2.50
N PHE A 77 -54.79 -40.30 2.99
CA PHE A 77 -53.81 -41.26 3.48
C PHE A 77 -52.86 -41.73 2.37
N SER A 78 -53.35 -42.01 1.16
CA SER A 78 -52.48 -42.37 0.03
C SER A 78 -51.52 -41.25 -0.34
N SER A 79 -51.98 -39.99 -0.37
CA SER A 79 -51.10 -38.83 -0.59
C SER A 79 -50.04 -38.69 0.51
N ALA A 80 -50.43 -38.89 1.77
CA ALA A 80 -49.50 -38.83 2.89
C ALA A 80 -48.47 -39.98 2.84
N ILE A 81 -48.88 -41.18 2.40
CA ILE A 81 -47.97 -42.32 2.18
C ILE A 81 -46.97 -42.01 1.06
N GLU A 82 -47.43 -41.39 -0.03
CA GLU A 82 -46.55 -40.98 -1.14
C GLU A 82 -45.54 -39.92 -0.69
N ASP A 83 -45.97 -38.94 0.10
CA ASP A 83 -45.09 -37.94 0.72
C ASP A 83 -44.07 -38.59 1.67
N ILE A 84 -44.49 -39.57 2.48
CA ILE A 84 -43.58 -40.32 3.37
C ILE A 84 -42.58 -41.13 2.55
N SER A 85 -43.01 -41.80 1.48
CA SER A 85 -42.11 -42.54 0.57
C SER A 85 -41.08 -41.63 -0.10
N ASN A 86 -41.49 -40.45 -0.57
CA ASN A 86 -40.57 -39.46 -1.13
C ASN A 86 -39.57 -38.95 -0.09
N ASN A 87 -40.01 -38.72 1.15
CA ASN A 87 -39.11 -38.34 2.24
C ASN A 87 -38.13 -39.46 2.62
N ILE A 88 -38.56 -40.72 2.59
CA ILE A 88 -37.68 -41.88 2.84
C ILE A 88 -36.60 -41.94 1.75
N ASN A 89 -36.95 -41.81 0.47
CA ASN A 89 -35.97 -41.80 -0.62
C ASN A 89 -34.95 -40.64 -0.48
N ILE A 90 -35.40 -39.44 -0.09
CA ILE A 90 -34.51 -38.29 0.17
C ILE A 90 -33.58 -38.57 1.37
N ILE A 91 -34.06 -39.29 2.39
CA ILE A 91 -33.25 -39.67 3.55
C ILE A 91 -32.22 -40.74 3.16
N GLU A 92 -32.59 -41.72 2.34
CA GLU A 92 -31.68 -42.74 1.81
C GLU A 92 -30.58 -42.11 0.94
N GLU A 93 -30.92 -41.21 0.02
CA GLU A 93 -29.92 -40.47 -0.77
C GLU A 93 -28.98 -39.64 0.12
N ARG A 94 -29.51 -39.03 1.19
CA ARG A 94 -28.70 -38.31 2.20
C ARG A 94 -27.80 -39.24 3.01
N GLN A 95 -28.27 -40.45 3.30
CA GLN A 95 -27.49 -41.45 4.02
C GLN A 95 -26.30 -41.90 3.16
N ASP A 96 -26.52 -42.15 1.86
CA ASP A 96 -25.45 -42.47 0.91
C ASP A 96 -24.42 -41.33 0.78
N THR A 97 -24.88 -40.06 0.73
CA THR A 97 -23.96 -38.91 0.68
C THR A 97 -23.20 -38.73 1.99
N ASN A 98 -23.83 -39.04 3.13
CA ASN A 98 -23.16 -39.00 4.43
C ASN A 98 -22.13 -40.11 4.56
N GLU A 99 -22.41 -41.33 4.09
CA GLU A 99 -21.44 -42.44 4.07
C GLU A 99 -20.23 -42.12 3.18
N GLN A 100 -20.45 -41.51 2.01
CA GLN A 100 -19.35 -41.01 1.17
C GLN A 100 -18.54 -39.90 1.87
N SER A 101 -19.22 -39.00 2.57
CA SER A 101 -18.55 -37.92 3.32
C SER A 101 -17.75 -38.46 4.51
N ILE A 102 -18.25 -39.50 5.20
CA ILE A 102 -17.55 -40.18 6.29
C ILE A 102 -16.30 -40.88 5.75
N SER A 103 -16.40 -41.63 4.64
CA SER A 103 -15.24 -42.26 4.00
C SER A 103 -14.17 -41.24 3.61
N LEU A 104 -14.57 -40.08 3.08
CA LEU A 104 -13.63 -39.00 2.74
C LEU A 104 -13.00 -38.35 3.98
N LEU A 105 -13.76 -38.22 5.07
CA LEU A 105 -13.26 -37.71 6.34
C LEU A 105 -12.29 -38.70 7.00
N GLU A 106 -12.51 -40.00 6.88
CA GLU A 106 -11.60 -41.05 7.35
C GLU A 106 -10.29 -41.05 6.55
N GLU A 107 -10.34 -40.90 5.22
CA GLU A 107 -9.13 -40.71 4.40
C GLU A 107 -8.35 -39.46 4.83
N ARG A 108 -9.04 -38.32 4.99
CA ARG A 108 -8.39 -37.08 5.44
C ARG A 108 -7.85 -37.19 6.87
N GLN A 109 -8.51 -37.92 7.75
CA GLN A 109 -8.00 -38.19 9.10
C GLN A 109 -6.70 -39.00 9.02
N ASN A 110 -6.64 -40.04 8.19
CA ASN A 110 -5.42 -40.83 7.98
C ASN A 110 -4.28 -39.99 7.38
N GLU A 111 -4.58 -39.10 6.44
CA GLU A 111 -3.61 -38.16 5.87
C GLU A 111 -3.07 -37.19 6.93
N VAL A 112 -3.95 -36.64 7.78
CA VAL A 112 -3.57 -35.75 8.88
C VAL A 112 -2.75 -36.51 9.92
N GLU A 113 -3.11 -37.74 10.28
CA GLU A 113 -2.34 -38.57 11.22
C GLU A 113 -0.94 -38.88 10.68
N SER A 114 -0.83 -39.18 9.38
CA SER A 114 0.46 -39.36 8.69
C SER A 114 1.30 -38.08 8.66
N ALA A 115 0.67 -36.93 8.37
CA ALA A 115 1.33 -35.63 8.40
C ALA A 115 1.80 -35.26 9.81
N VAL A 116 1.00 -35.55 10.85
CA VAL A 116 1.36 -35.34 12.26
C VAL A 116 2.51 -36.25 12.68
N ALA A 117 2.55 -37.50 12.22
CA ALA A 117 3.68 -38.40 12.45
C ALA A 117 4.97 -37.85 11.80
N SER A 118 4.90 -37.42 10.53
CA SER A 118 6.02 -36.80 9.82
C SER A 118 6.49 -35.50 10.48
N LEU A 119 5.56 -34.68 10.98
CA LEU A 119 5.87 -33.45 11.73
C LEU A 119 6.52 -33.76 13.08
N LYS A 120 6.10 -34.82 13.79
CA LYS A 120 6.77 -35.27 15.02
C LYS A 120 8.19 -35.80 14.76
N ASP A 121 8.39 -36.52 13.67
CA ASP A 121 9.73 -36.96 13.26
C ASP A 121 10.61 -35.76 12.87
N GLY A 122 10.03 -34.78 12.17
CA GLY A 122 10.66 -33.50 11.85
C GLY A 122 11.01 -32.69 13.09
N GLU A 123 10.11 -32.62 14.08
CA GLU A 123 10.32 -31.98 15.38
C GLU A 123 11.47 -32.68 16.11
N SER A 124 11.46 -34.01 16.25
CA SER A 124 12.55 -34.75 16.89
C SER A 124 13.90 -34.55 16.19
N ASN A 125 13.92 -34.48 14.85
CA ASN A 125 15.13 -34.21 14.08
C ASN A 125 15.62 -32.77 14.29
N LEU A 126 14.71 -31.79 14.28
CA LEU A 126 15.02 -30.39 14.58
C LEU A 126 15.51 -30.22 16.01
N THR A 127 14.88 -30.85 17.00
CA THR A 127 15.33 -30.82 18.40
C THR A 127 16.74 -31.40 18.51
N SER A 128 17.03 -32.53 17.86
CA SER A 128 18.38 -33.10 17.87
C SER A 128 19.41 -32.19 17.18
N LYS A 129 19.04 -31.51 16.09
CA LYS A 129 19.90 -30.53 15.42
C LYS A 129 20.11 -29.28 16.27
N VAL A 130 19.07 -28.81 16.96
CA VAL A 130 19.16 -27.67 17.89
C VAL A 130 20.07 -28.04 19.06
N GLU A 131 19.95 -29.23 19.64
CA GLU A 131 20.86 -29.70 20.69
C GLU A 131 22.31 -29.78 20.21
N VAL A 132 22.55 -30.27 18.98
CA VAL A 132 23.89 -30.28 18.36
C VAL A 132 24.41 -28.86 18.14
N LEU A 133 23.58 -27.96 17.61
CA LEU A 133 23.95 -26.56 17.37
C LEU A 133 24.19 -25.79 18.68
N GLU A 134 23.43 -26.05 19.74
CA GLU A 134 23.66 -25.48 21.07
C GLU A 134 24.98 -25.99 21.67
N LEU A 135 25.34 -27.25 21.40
CA LEU A 135 26.61 -27.84 21.82
C LEU A 135 27.79 -27.29 21.01
N GLU A 136 27.62 -27.09 19.71
CA GLU A 136 28.58 -26.41 18.83
C GLU A 136 28.72 -24.93 19.19
N GLN A 137 27.63 -24.24 19.52
CA GLN A 137 27.61 -22.85 19.95
C GLN A 137 28.33 -22.69 21.28
N THR A 138 28.07 -23.55 22.27
CA THR A 138 28.78 -23.52 23.55
C THR A 138 30.27 -23.87 23.38
N GLN A 139 30.62 -24.78 22.47
CA GLN A 139 32.02 -25.03 22.12
C GLN A 139 32.67 -23.82 21.43
N LEU A 140 31.98 -23.18 20.49
CA LEU A 140 32.42 -21.96 19.81
C LEU A 140 32.59 -20.81 20.79
N ASP A 141 31.63 -20.58 21.69
CA ASP A 141 31.72 -19.56 22.74
C ASP A 141 32.89 -19.84 23.69
N SER A 142 33.14 -21.11 24.04
CA SER A 142 34.30 -21.48 24.86
C SER A 142 35.63 -21.28 24.13
N ARG A 143 35.68 -21.51 22.81
CA ARG A 143 36.84 -21.25 21.95
C ARG A 143 37.03 -19.76 21.74
N LEU A 144 35.95 -19.01 21.55
CA LEU A 144 35.95 -17.55 21.40
C LEU A 144 36.45 -16.91 22.68
N LYS A 145 35.97 -17.37 23.85
CA LYS A 145 36.42 -16.89 25.15
C LYS A 145 37.89 -17.21 25.42
N LYS A 146 38.36 -18.42 25.06
CA LYS A 146 39.81 -18.75 25.10
C LYS A 146 40.64 -17.95 24.11
N LEU A 147 40.09 -17.59 22.95
CA LEU A 147 40.72 -16.74 21.94
C LEU A 147 40.73 -15.28 22.34
N GLU A 148 39.69 -14.79 23.04
CA GLU A 148 39.61 -13.44 23.60
C GLU A 148 40.57 -13.29 24.77
N GLU A 149 40.60 -14.26 25.68
CA GLU A 149 41.57 -14.34 26.78
C GLU A 149 43.01 -14.48 26.25
N GLY A 150 43.22 -15.24 25.17
CA GLY A 150 44.53 -15.38 24.51
C GLY A 150 44.95 -14.21 23.60
N LYS A 151 44.01 -13.46 23.00
CA LYS A 151 44.30 -12.25 22.22
C LYS A 151 44.58 -11.05 23.12
N LEU A 152 43.93 -10.95 24.29
CA LEU A 152 44.17 -9.83 25.22
C LEU A 152 45.63 -9.79 25.68
N ASP A 153 46.27 -10.96 25.83
CA ASP A 153 47.68 -11.06 26.21
C ASP A 153 48.64 -10.97 24.99
N ALA A 154 48.18 -11.27 23.77
CA ALA A 154 49.03 -11.28 22.57
C ALA A 154 49.03 -9.96 21.76
N VAL A 155 48.01 -9.11 21.87
CA VAL A 155 47.87 -7.86 21.09
C VAL A 155 48.59 -6.66 21.72
N VAL A 156 48.96 -6.75 23.00
CA VAL A 156 49.48 -5.60 23.76
C VAL A 156 50.92 -5.20 23.37
N ASP A 157 51.69 -6.06 22.68
CA ASP A 157 53.13 -5.86 22.40
C ASP A 157 53.51 -5.60 20.92
N ALA A 158 52.56 -5.52 19.99
CA ALA A 158 52.90 -5.24 18.59
C ALA A 158 53.11 -3.72 18.34
N ASN A 159 54.23 -3.34 17.72
CA ASN A 159 54.48 -1.96 17.27
C ASN A 159 53.45 -1.53 16.20
N ILE A 160 52.34 -0.93 16.62
CA ILE A 160 51.28 -0.42 15.71
C ILE A 160 51.82 0.82 14.98
N LEU A 161 52.12 0.66 13.68
CA LEU A 161 52.64 1.73 12.83
C LEU A 161 51.75 1.93 11.60
N GLN A 162 50.99 3.03 11.56
CA GLN A 162 50.18 3.44 10.41
C GLN A 162 50.79 4.67 9.72
N LEU A 163 51.94 4.51 9.06
CA LEU A 163 52.65 5.63 8.42
C LEU A 163 52.60 5.54 6.89
N PRO A 164 52.19 6.61 6.18
CA PRO A 164 52.25 6.66 4.72
C PRO A 164 53.67 6.48 4.18
N SER A 165 53.80 6.03 2.92
CA SER A 165 55.08 5.85 2.23
C SER A 165 55.93 7.12 2.24
N ARG A 166 57.23 6.97 2.49
CA ARG A 166 58.16 8.10 2.52
C ARG A 166 58.35 8.72 1.13
N ASN A 167 58.31 10.04 1.04
CA ASN A 167 58.66 10.75 -0.19
C ASN A 167 60.19 10.89 -0.32
N HIS A 168 60.80 10.05 -1.16
CA HIS A 168 62.26 10.08 -1.40
C HIS A 168 62.78 11.35 -2.09
N CYS A 169 61.89 12.16 -2.68
CA CYS A 169 62.24 13.44 -3.30
C CYS A 169 61.90 14.64 -2.41
N PHE A 170 61.64 14.43 -1.12
CA PHE A 170 61.39 15.53 -0.19
C PHE A 170 62.61 16.46 -0.12
N CYS A 171 62.41 17.76 -0.27
CA CYS A 171 63.47 18.76 -0.14
C CYS A 171 62.96 20.06 0.46
N GLY A 172 63.89 20.86 0.99
CA GLY A 172 63.57 22.10 1.70
C GLY A 172 62.91 21.82 3.06
N ARG A 173 62.23 22.83 3.62
CA ARG A 173 61.42 22.72 4.85
C ARG A 173 62.14 22.32 6.14
N GLU A 174 63.46 22.42 6.17
CA GLU A 174 64.25 22.08 7.37
C GLU A 174 63.94 23.01 8.56
N ARG A 175 63.46 24.23 8.30
CA ARG A 175 63.04 25.17 9.34
C ARG A 175 61.76 24.69 10.00
N GLU A 176 60.78 24.30 9.19
CA GLU A 176 59.47 23.82 9.60
C GLU A 176 59.59 22.45 10.31
N LEU A 177 60.42 21.53 9.81
CA LEU A 177 60.71 20.26 10.51
C LEU A 177 61.31 20.49 11.90
N LYS A 178 62.22 21.45 12.04
CA LYS A 178 62.77 21.86 13.34
C LYS A 178 61.73 22.54 14.22
N ALA A 179 60.81 23.30 13.65
CA ALA A 179 59.72 23.93 14.38
C ALA A 179 58.76 22.88 14.95
N ILE A 180 58.33 21.88 14.16
CA ILE A 180 57.53 20.74 14.63
C ILE A 180 58.27 20.03 15.78
N ALA A 181 59.56 19.74 15.60
CA ALA A 181 60.37 19.10 16.64
C ALA A 181 60.52 19.95 17.92
N THR A 182 60.38 21.27 17.83
CA THR A 182 60.49 22.18 18.97
C THR A 182 59.16 22.32 19.71
N GLN A 183 58.04 22.40 18.97
CA GLN A 183 56.69 22.42 19.54
C GLN A 183 56.35 21.09 20.24
N LEU A 184 56.81 19.96 19.70
CA LEU A 184 56.58 18.62 20.24
C LEU A 184 57.67 18.14 21.22
N LYS A 185 58.38 19.05 21.91
CA LYS A 185 59.47 18.67 22.84
C LYS A 185 59.07 18.61 24.32
N ASP A 186 57.98 19.26 24.71
CA ASP A 186 57.60 19.41 26.12
C ASP A 186 56.32 18.64 26.48
N THR A 187 56.49 17.40 26.92
CA THR A 187 55.39 16.50 27.34
C THR A 187 55.13 16.51 28.85
N LYS A 188 55.72 17.46 29.60
CA LYS A 188 55.60 17.49 31.07
C LYS A 188 54.20 17.85 31.60
N ARG A 189 53.23 18.18 30.73
CA ARG A 189 51.86 18.62 31.09
C ARG A 189 50.74 18.01 30.24
N GLY A 190 50.95 16.84 29.63
CA GLY A 190 49.95 16.18 28.78
C GLY A 190 50.38 16.08 27.31
N CYS A 191 49.43 16.03 26.38
CA CYS A 191 49.70 16.04 24.94
C CYS A 191 50.32 17.36 24.48
N SER A 192 51.33 17.29 23.61
CA SER A 192 51.84 18.43 22.83
C SER A 192 51.23 18.43 21.43
N GLU A 193 50.87 19.60 20.91
CA GLU A 193 50.12 19.72 19.67
C GLU A 193 50.86 20.63 18.67
N SER A 194 50.83 20.27 17.39
CA SER A 194 51.38 21.08 16.30
C SER A 194 50.42 21.08 15.12
N ALA A 195 49.92 22.25 14.76
CA ALA A 195 49.00 22.41 13.63
C ALA A 195 49.74 22.97 12.41
N ILE A 196 49.80 22.20 11.33
CA ILE A 196 50.41 22.58 10.06
C ILE A 196 49.29 23.07 9.15
N TYR A 197 49.29 24.35 8.81
CA TYR A 197 48.23 24.94 7.99
C TYR A 197 48.76 25.63 6.74
N GLY A 198 47.90 25.89 5.77
CA GLY A 198 48.27 26.55 4.50
C GLY A 198 47.51 26.02 3.29
N LEU A 199 47.86 26.52 2.10
CA LEU A 199 47.13 26.23 0.87
C LEU A 199 47.13 24.72 0.48
N GLY A 200 46.16 24.31 -0.33
CA GLY A 200 46.12 22.96 -0.91
C GLY A 200 47.29 22.72 -1.85
N GLY A 201 47.94 21.55 -1.77
CA GLY A 201 49.08 21.20 -2.62
C GLY A 201 50.44 21.80 -2.20
N VAL A 202 50.50 22.46 -1.03
CA VAL A 202 51.74 23.05 -0.48
C VAL A 202 52.65 22.06 0.27
N GLY A 203 52.17 20.83 0.49
CA GLY A 203 52.95 19.74 1.08
C GLY A 203 52.80 19.54 2.59
N LYS A 204 51.69 19.97 3.20
CA LYS A 204 51.43 19.81 4.66
C LYS A 204 51.52 18.36 5.11
N THR A 205 50.79 17.47 4.44
CA THR A 205 50.83 16.02 4.68
C THR A 205 52.23 15.46 4.44
N SER A 206 52.92 15.89 3.38
CA SER A 206 54.30 15.45 3.11
C SER A 206 55.29 15.87 4.20
N LEU A 207 55.11 17.06 4.79
CA LEU A 207 55.92 17.55 5.91
C LEU A 207 55.70 16.69 7.17
N ALA A 208 54.44 16.37 7.49
CA ALA A 208 54.09 15.49 8.60
C ALA A 208 54.67 14.08 8.41
N VAL A 209 54.51 13.50 7.22
CA VAL A 209 55.07 12.18 6.86
C VAL A 209 56.59 12.17 7.00
N GLU A 210 57.30 13.16 6.45
CA GLU A 210 58.77 13.22 6.54
C GLU A 210 59.25 13.41 7.98
N PHE A 211 58.56 14.24 8.78
CA PHE A 211 58.87 14.37 10.20
C PHE A 211 58.78 13.02 10.92
N LEU A 212 57.68 12.29 10.73
CA LEU A 212 57.45 11.02 11.40
C LEU A 212 58.40 9.92 10.94
N TRP A 213 58.77 9.86 9.65
CA TRP A 213 59.83 8.96 9.19
C TRP A 213 61.17 9.26 9.87
N ARG A 214 61.54 10.54 10.02
CA ARG A 214 62.78 10.93 10.73
C ARG A 214 62.74 10.60 12.23
N GLN A 215 61.56 10.57 12.87
CA GLN A 215 61.44 10.14 14.26
C GLN A 215 61.37 8.61 14.40
N LYS A 216 60.77 7.92 13.43
CA LYS A 216 60.79 6.46 13.34
C LYS A 216 62.22 5.94 13.23
N ASP A 217 63.05 6.57 12.38
CA ASP A 217 64.48 6.26 12.25
C ASP A 217 65.26 6.44 13.58
N LYS A 218 64.68 7.14 14.57
CA LYS A 218 65.24 7.36 15.92
C LYS A 218 64.52 6.59 17.03
N GLU A 219 63.51 5.78 16.69
CA GLU A 219 62.69 5.01 17.64
C GLU A 219 61.98 5.85 18.72
N GLU A 220 61.65 7.12 18.44
CA GLU A 220 61.09 8.06 19.43
C GLU A 220 59.67 7.68 19.89
N TYR A 221 58.86 7.08 19.00
CA TYR A 221 57.44 6.78 19.23
C TYR A 221 57.17 5.29 19.50
N SER A 222 57.75 4.74 20.57
CA SER A 222 57.50 3.36 21.01
C SER A 222 56.05 3.09 21.43
N GLY A 223 55.26 4.14 21.66
CA GLY A 223 53.82 4.06 21.90
C GLY A 223 52.96 3.91 20.63
N GLY A 224 53.57 3.93 19.44
CA GLY A 224 52.89 3.79 18.17
C GLY A 224 52.59 5.12 17.46
N ILE A 225 52.34 5.02 16.15
CA ILE A 225 51.96 6.15 15.28
C ILE A 225 50.60 5.82 14.66
N PHE A 226 49.63 6.69 14.92
CA PHE A 226 48.24 6.57 14.50
C PHE A 226 47.88 7.67 13.51
N TRP A 227 47.18 7.32 12.44
CA TRP A 227 46.82 8.27 11.39
C TRP A 227 45.31 8.25 11.15
N ILE A 228 44.64 9.36 11.47
CA ILE A 228 43.20 9.52 11.31
C ILE A 228 42.86 10.62 10.31
N SER A 229 41.76 10.44 9.59
CA SER A 229 41.27 11.42 8.61
C SER A 229 40.34 12.42 9.29
N GLY A 230 40.65 13.71 9.17
CA GLY A 230 39.81 14.82 9.63
C GLY A 230 38.92 15.44 8.55
N GLU A 231 38.86 14.83 7.35
CA GLU A 231 38.24 15.43 6.17
C GLU A 231 36.73 15.67 6.29
N ASN A 232 36.04 14.71 6.88
CA ASN A 232 34.63 14.82 7.25
C ASN A 232 34.31 13.85 8.38
N ASN A 233 33.16 14.04 9.04
CA ASN A 233 32.77 13.18 10.16
C ASN A 233 32.71 11.68 9.81
N ASN A 234 32.36 11.30 8.59
CA ASN A 234 32.28 9.89 8.19
C ASN A 234 33.66 9.23 8.13
N LEU A 235 34.62 9.85 7.43
CA LEU A 235 35.99 9.34 7.32
C LEU A 235 36.71 9.37 8.67
N PHE A 236 36.40 10.36 9.51
CA PHE A 236 36.85 10.40 10.89
C PHE A 236 36.36 9.20 11.70
N GLN A 237 35.05 8.92 11.68
CA GLN A 237 34.47 7.78 12.40
C GLN A 237 35.04 6.45 11.92
N LEU A 238 35.22 6.28 10.60
CA LEU A 238 35.83 5.09 10.02
C LEU A 238 37.28 4.89 10.49
N SER A 239 38.12 5.92 10.37
CA SER A 239 39.54 5.84 10.74
C SER A 239 39.75 5.63 12.25
N VAL A 240 38.93 6.26 13.09
CA VAL A 240 38.94 6.02 14.55
C VAL A 240 38.44 4.62 14.89
N SER A 241 37.41 4.11 14.21
CA SER A 241 36.91 2.75 14.44
C SER A 241 37.93 1.69 14.06
N GLU A 242 38.68 1.91 12.98
CA GLU A 242 39.78 1.04 12.59
C GLU A 242 40.90 1.04 13.63
N MET A 243 41.31 2.22 14.11
CA MET A 243 42.24 2.33 15.24
C MET A 243 41.70 1.60 16.48
N ALA A 244 40.42 1.79 16.83
CA ALA A 244 39.78 1.18 17.99
C ALA A 244 39.78 -0.35 17.91
N ARG A 245 39.61 -0.93 16.72
CA ARG A 245 39.68 -2.39 16.50
C ARG A 245 41.09 -2.92 16.73
N GLN A 246 42.09 -2.21 16.23
CA GLN A 246 43.49 -2.61 16.37
C GLN A 246 43.96 -2.60 17.84
N VAL A 247 43.42 -1.69 18.64
CA VAL A 247 43.81 -1.52 20.05
C VAL A 247 42.82 -2.15 21.05
N GLY A 248 41.78 -2.83 20.56
CA GLY A 248 40.81 -3.55 21.39
C GLY A 248 39.82 -2.68 22.17
N THR A 249 39.58 -1.43 21.75
CA THR A 249 38.67 -0.47 22.41
C THR A 249 37.34 -0.28 21.69
N PHE A 250 37.16 -0.96 20.56
CA PHE A 250 35.98 -0.86 19.70
C PHE A 250 34.70 -1.34 20.41
N ASP A 251 33.61 -0.59 20.26
CA ASP A 251 32.27 -0.86 20.76
C ASP A 251 31.29 -0.91 19.59
N ASP A 252 30.54 -2.01 19.48
CA ASP A 252 29.71 -2.35 18.34
C ASP A 252 28.35 -1.63 18.29
N LYS A 253 28.01 -0.93 19.37
CA LYS A 253 26.71 -0.31 19.55
C LYS A 253 26.77 1.21 19.52
N ASP A 254 27.91 1.79 19.89
CA ASP A 254 28.03 3.24 20.07
C ASP A 254 29.43 3.77 19.72
N PHE A 255 29.52 4.54 18.62
CA PHE A 255 30.77 5.18 18.21
C PHE A 255 31.30 6.18 19.27
N PRO A 256 30.49 7.10 19.83
CA PRO A 256 30.90 7.93 20.96
C PRO A 256 31.54 7.16 22.13
N ASN A 257 31.09 5.94 22.40
CA ASN A 257 31.69 5.06 23.41
C ASN A 257 33.02 4.47 22.94
N SER A 258 33.08 3.95 21.70
CA SER A 258 34.33 3.52 21.05
C SER A 258 35.39 4.63 21.13
N LEU A 259 35.03 5.84 20.69
CA LEU A 259 35.89 7.02 20.77
C LEU A 259 36.34 7.28 22.21
N SER A 260 35.42 7.24 23.18
CA SER A 260 35.78 7.44 24.60
C SER A 260 36.80 6.41 25.10
N ARG A 261 36.62 5.14 24.76
CA ARG A 261 37.51 4.05 25.17
C ARG A 261 38.87 4.16 24.48
N THR A 262 38.90 4.47 23.19
CA THR A 262 40.15 4.69 22.44
C THR A 262 40.94 5.87 23.00
N LEU A 263 40.27 6.99 23.31
CA LEU A 263 40.90 8.15 23.93
C LEU A 263 41.37 7.86 25.36
N ASP A 264 40.60 7.08 26.14
CA ASP A 264 41.02 6.64 27.48
C ASP A 264 42.22 5.68 27.42
N TRP A 265 42.27 4.81 26.41
CA TRP A 265 43.41 3.94 26.16
C TRP A 265 44.67 4.74 25.80
N LEU A 266 44.57 5.73 24.90
CA LEU A 266 45.68 6.65 24.59
C LEU A 266 46.13 7.42 25.84
N ARG A 267 45.18 7.83 26.69
CA ARG A 267 45.47 8.51 27.96
C ARG A 267 46.26 7.65 28.93
N LYS A 268 45.99 6.34 28.98
CA LYS A 268 46.63 5.39 29.89
C LYS A 268 48.00 4.88 29.42
N ARG A 269 48.39 5.10 28.15
CA ARG A 269 49.71 4.67 27.65
C ARG A 269 50.85 5.45 28.29
N GLU A 270 51.82 4.72 28.81
CA GLU A 270 53.04 5.29 29.40
C GLU A 270 54.11 5.59 28.34
N GLN A 271 54.12 4.85 27.23
CA GLN A 271 55.03 5.09 26.11
C GLN A 271 54.56 6.27 25.25
N LEU A 272 55.51 7.04 24.71
CA LEU A 272 55.22 8.20 23.86
C LEU A 272 54.62 7.74 22.53
N TRP A 273 53.41 8.21 22.23
CA TRP A 273 52.71 7.94 20.97
C TRP A 273 52.54 9.21 20.13
N CYS A 274 52.25 9.06 18.84
CA CYS A 274 51.89 10.17 17.96
C CYS A 274 50.56 9.91 17.24
N LEU A 275 49.67 10.89 17.24
CA LEU A 275 48.41 10.89 16.51
C LEU A 275 48.44 11.98 15.44
N VAL A 276 48.19 11.62 14.19
CA VAL A 276 48.05 12.55 13.07
C VAL A 276 46.58 12.69 12.72
N VAL A 277 46.07 13.92 12.70
CA VAL A 277 44.74 14.26 12.18
C VAL A 277 44.93 15.00 10.86
N ASP A 278 44.81 14.27 9.75
CA ASP A 278 45.12 14.81 8.42
C ASP A 278 43.86 15.38 7.74
N ASN A 279 43.99 16.54 7.11
CA ASN A 279 42.96 17.25 6.34
C ASN A 279 41.73 17.68 7.15
N LEU A 280 41.93 18.28 8.31
CA LEU A 280 40.86 18.83 9.15
C LEU A 280 40.30 20.15 8.57
N ASP A 281 39.57 20.03 7.46
CA ASP A 281 39.15 21.15 6.60
C ASP A 281 37.63 21.40 6.61
N GLU A 282 36.84 20.52 7.25
CA GLU A 282 35.37 20.61 7.28
C GLU A 282 34.91 21.94 7.87
N LEU A 283 33.95 22.64 7.23
CA LEU A 283 33.49 23.97 7.65
C LEU A 283 32.93 23.98 9.08
N GLU A 284 32.21 22.93 9.46
CA GLU A 284 31.68 22.75 10.82
C GLU A 284 32.22 21.47 11.43
N MET A 285 32.98 21.61 12.52
CA MET A 285 33.59 20.46 13.19
C MET A 285 32.57 19.69 14.03
N SER A 286 32.47 18.38 13.80
CA SER A 286 31.51 17.51 14.49
C SER A 286 31.77 17.43 16.01
N THR A 287 30.76 17.00 16.76
CA THR A 287 30.87 16.77 18.22
C THR A 287 31.94 15.73 18.55
N ASP A 288 32.08 14.70 17.73
CA ASP A 288 33.08 13.64 17.88
C ASP A 288 34.51 14.16 17.63
N MET A 289 34.72 14.94 16.56
CA MET A 289 36.01 15.57 16.27
C MET A 289 36.41 16.55 17.37
N ARG A 290 35.47 17.38 17.85
CA ARG A 290 35.68 18.29 18.99
C ARG A 290 36.11 17.54 20.23
N LYS A 291 35.51 16.38 20.52
CA LYS A 291 35.86 15.54 21.67
C LYS A 291 37.30 15.01 21.61
N LEU A 292 37.76 14.61 20.43
CA LEU A 292 39.17 14.21 20.24
C LEU A 292 40.11 15.40 20.43
N LEU A 293 39.84 16.52 19.76
CA LEU A 293 40.75 17.67 19.70
C LEU A 293 40.76 18.51 20.98
N THR A 294 39.64 18.66 21.69
CA THR A 294 39.54 19.56 22.86
C THR A 294 39.27 18.82 24.17
N GLY A 295 39.18 17.49 24.14
CA GLY A 295 38.81 16.70 25.31
C GLY A 295 39.84 16.72 26.45
N HIS A 296 39.36 16.64 27.69
CA HIS A 296 40.20 16.64 28.90
C HIS A 296 41.18 15.47 29.00
N TRP A 297 40.98 14.40 28.22
CA TRP A 297 41.86 13.24 28.19
C TRP A 297 43.31 13.60 27.84
N LYS A 298 43.52 14.66 27.05
CA LYS A 298 44.84 15.17 26.63
C LYS A 298 45.74 15.58 27.80
N GLN A 299 45.16 16.09 28.90
CA GLN A 299 45.93 16.65 30.02
C GLN A 299 46.70 15.59 30.82
N ALA A 300 46.24 14.33 30.77
CA ALA A 300 46.84 13.21 31.50
C ALA A 300 47.57 12.22 30.58
N ALA A 301 47.60 12.47 29.27
CA ALA A 301 48.18 11.57 28.29
C ALA A 301 49.63 11.95 27.95
N ARG A 302 50.42 11.00 27.46
CA ARG A 302 51.80 11.23 27.02
C ARG A 302 51.93 11.01 25.51
N GLY A 303 51.51 11.98 24.72
CA GLY A 303 51.48 11.87 23.26
C GLY A 303 51.68 13.18 22.52
N HIS A 304 51.96 13.07 21.22
CA HIS A 304 52.03 14.19 20.29
C HIS A 304 50.88 14.15 19.31
N ILE A 305 50.25 15.30 19.05
CA ILE A 305 49.19 15.44 18.06
C ILE A 305 49.67 16.36 16.94
N ILE A 306 49.66 15.85 15.70
CA ILE A 306 49.96 16.65 14.51
C ILE A 306 48.66 16.81 13.72
N ILE A 307 48.29 18.04 13.41
CA ILE A 307 47.09 18.34 12.63
C ILE A 307 47.52 18.96 11.31
N THR A 308 46.91 18.55 10.19
CA THR A 308 47.06 19.25 8.92
C THR A 308 45.71 19.86 8.51
N THR A 309 45.71 21.13 8.09
CA THR A 309 44.47 21.84 7.75
C THR A 309 44.69 22.98 6.75
N ARG A 310 43.63 23.44 6.09
CA ARG A 310 43.58 24.67 5.30
C ARG A 310 43.02 25.87 6.06
N ARG A 311 42.53 25.66 7.28
CA ARG A 311 42.02 26.71 8.17
C ARG A 311 43.12 27.69 8.57
N GLU A 312 42.74 28.94 8.82
CA GLU A 312 43.69 29.95 9.28
C GLU A 312 44.03 29.78 10.77
N ALA A 313 45.15 30.34 11.22
CA ALA A 313 45.61 30.18 12.61
C ALA A 313 44.59 30.65 13.65
N THR A 314 43.84 31.70 13.35
CA THR A 314 42.77 32.24 14.22
C THR A 314 41.63 31.24 14.38
N GLU A 315 41.15 30.64 13.28
CA GLU A 315 40.10 29.61 13.26
C GLU A 315 40.55 28.34 14.02
N ILE A 316 41.82 27.96 13.88
CA ILE A 316 42.42 26.84 14.62
C ILE A 316 42.40 27.12 16.13
N GLY A 317 42.76 28.34 16.54
CA GLY A 317 42.73 28.76 17.94
C GLY A 317 41.32 28.76 18.53
N GLU A 318 40.35 29.33 17.82
CA GLU A 318 38.95 29.43 18.26
C GLU A 318 38.25 28.07 18.33
N GLU A 319 38.46 27.19 17.35
CA GLU A 319 37.72 25.93 17.25
C GLU A 319 38.41 24.71 17.86
N MET A 320 39.75 24.69 17.87
CA MET A 320 40.55 23.55 18.32
C MET A 320 41.29 23.80 19.63
N GLY A 321 41.33 25.06 20.10
CA GLY A 321 41.99 25.42 21.36
C GLY A 321 43.51 25.28 21.32
N ILE A 322 44.12 25.34 20.13
CA ILE A 322 45.56 25.26 19.91
C ILE A 322 46.13 26.66 19.87
N GLU A 323 47.19 26.92 20.64
CA GLU A 323 47.84 28.23 20.64
C GLU A 323 48.41 28.57 19.25
N GLU A 324 48.30 29.83 18.83
CA GLU A 324 48.88 30.29 17.55
C GLU A 324 50.40 30.04 17.47
N SER A 325 51.09 30.00 18.61
CA SER A 325 52.52 29.64 18.74
C SER A 325 52.83 28.20 18.31
N SER A 326 51.82 27.32 18.36
CA SER A 326 51.85 25.91 17.95
C SER A 326 51.33 25.69 16.53
N CYS A 327 50.98 26.77 15.81
CA CYS A 327 50.58 26.73 14.41
C CYS A 327 51.76 27.06 13.48
N ILE A 328 51.97 26.23 12.46
CA ILE A 328 53.02 26.40 11.45
C ILE A 328 52.37 26.65 10.10
N GLU A 329 52.50 27.88 9.60
CA GLU A 329 52.08 28.24 8.25
C GLU A 329 53.05 27.67 7.21
N LEU A 330 52.57 26.74 6.40
CA LEU A 330 53.32 26.20 5.27
C LEU A 330 53.01 27.00 4.00
N LYS A 331 53.93 27.92 3.66
CA LYS A 331 53.86 28.76 2.44
C LYS A 331 54.35 28.02 1.22
N CYS A 332 54.09 28.51 0.01
CA CYS A 332 54.75 28.02 -1.21
C CYS A 332 56.28 28.06 -1.07
N PHE A 333 56.99 27.27 -1.87
CA PHE A 333 58.46 27.26 -1.85
C PHE A 333 59.01 28.64 -2.19
N THR A 334 60.12 29.01 -1.54
CA THR A 334 60.92 30.15 -2.00
C THR A 334 61.48 29.86 -3.38
N GLU A 335 62.01 30.89 -4.04
CA GLU A 335 62.64 30.70 -5.34
C GLU A 335 63.79 29.67 -5.26
N GLU A 336 64.62 29.73 -4.22
CA GLU A 336 65.73 28.79 -4.01
C GLU A 336 65.24 27.37 -3.74
N GLU A 337 64.24 27.19 -2.89
CA GLU A 337 63.64 25.89 -2.61
C GLU A 337 62.97 25.30 -3.85
N GLY A 338 62.27 26.13 -4.64
CA GLY A 338 61.60 25.73 -5.87
C GLY A 338 62.60 25.34 -6.95
N VAL A 339 63.69 26.10 -7.13
CA VAL A 339 64.78 25.76 -8.05
C VAL A 339 65.44 24.45 -7.63
N GLN A 340 65.72 24.28 -6.34
CA GLN A 340 66.29 23.04 -5.82
C GLN A 340 65.35 21.85 -6.06
N PHE A 341 64.04 22.03 -5.82
CA PHE A 341 63.01 21.02 -6.06
C PHE A 341 62.95 20.63 -7.55
N LEU A 342 62.90 21.61 -8.46
CA LEU A 342 62.89 21.36 -9.90
C LEU A 342 64.18 20.68 -10.39
N LYS A 343 65.35 21.06 -9.90
CA LYS A 343 66.62 20.39 -10.25
C LYS A 343 66.65 18.94 -9.77
N THR A 344 66.20 18.71 -8.54
CA THR A 344 66.15 17.36 -7.95
C THR A 344 65.16 16.46 -8.70
N ARG A 345 64.02 17.02 -9.12
CA ARG A 345 62.91 16.24 -9.70
C ARG A 345 62.96 16.14 -11.23
N GLY A 346 63.28 17.25 -11.91
CA GLY A 346 63.28 17.42 -13.36
C GLY A 346 64.65 17.23 -14.03
N GLY A 347 65.73 17.18 -13.24
CA GLY A 347 67.12 17.06 -13.72
C GLY A 347 67.84 18.42 -13.85
N THR A 348 69.14 18.39 -14.15
CA THR A 348 70.02 19.58 -14.18
C THR A 348 70.16 20.22 -15.57
N ALA A 349 69.35 19.80 -16.55
CA ALA A 349 69.43 20.28 -17.92
C ALA A 349 68.65 21.61 -18.10
N GLY A 350 69.24 22.73 -17.68
CA GLY A 350 68.70 24.08 -17.86
C GLY A 350 69.60 25.15 -17.22
N GLU A 351 69.45 26.41 -17.62
CA GLU A 351 70.13 27.53 -16.98
C GLU A 351 69.41 27.90 -15.67
N ASP A 352 70.14 28.29 -14.62
CA ASP A 352 69.56 28.69 -13.33
C ASP A 352 68.48 29.77 -13.46
N ASN A 353 68.63 30.68 -14.43
CA ASN A 353 67.66 31.73 -14.68
C ASN A 353 66.31 31.17 -15.18
N ASP A 354 66.33 30.10 -15.99
CA ASP A 354 65.10 29.49 -16.52
C ASP A 354 64.33 28.77 -15.41
N PHE A 355 65.04 28.13 -14.48
CA PHE A 355 64.42 27.51 -13.30
C PHE A 355 63.74 28.56 -12.42
N ARG A 356 64.40 29.71 -12.17
CA ARG A 356 63.80 30.82 -11.40
C ARG A 356 62.55 31.37 -12.08
N GLU A 357 62.61 31.60 -13.39
CA GLU A 357 61.46 32.09 -14.16
C GLU A 357 60.28 31.10 -14.08
N LEU A 358 60.55 29.80 -14.19
CA LEU A 358 59.52 28.76 -14.04
C LEU A 358 58.91 28.72 -12.62
N VAL A 359 59.73 28.83 -11.58
CA VAL A 359 59.24 28.89 -10.19
C VAL A 359 58.35 30.11 -9.98
N GLY A 360 58.78 31.28 -10.46
CA GLY A 360 57.99 32.52 -10.37
C GLY A 360 56.65 32.42 -11.11
N GLU A 361 56.64 31.82 -12.30
CA GLU A 361 55.43 31.71 -13.13
C GLU A 361 54.39 30.70 -12.56
N LEU A 362 54.86 29.71 -11.80
CA LEU A 362 54.05 28.71 -11.08
C LEU A 362 53.72 29.11 -9.63
N GLY A 363 54.24 30.25 -9.15
CA GLY A 363 53.99 30.75 -7.80
C GLY A 363 54.60 29.89 -6.68
N GLY A 364 55.63 29.09 -6.99
CA GLY A 364 56.31 28.25 -6.01
C GLY A 364 55.50 27.10 -5.42
N LEU A 365 54.31 26.77 -5.97
CA LEU A 365 53.48 25.69 -5.44
C LEU A 365 54.10 24.31 -5.73
N PRO A 366 54.43 23.49 -4.72
CA PRO A 366 55.08 22.19 -4.89
C PRO A 366 54.36 21.24 -5.86
N LEU A 367 53.02 21.15 -5.78
CA LEU A 367 52.25 20.28 -6.70
C LEU A 367 52.37 20.70 -8.17
N ALA A 368 52.30 22.01 -8.45
CA ALA A 368 52.42 22.53 -9.81
C ALA A 368 53.86 22.37 -10.33
N LEU A 369 54.85 22.59 -9.46
CA LEU A 369 56.27 22.37 -9.76
C LEU A 369 56.55 20.89 -10.05
N ASP A 370 55.96 19.95 -9.32
CA ASP A 370 56.15 18.51 -9.55
C ASP A 370 55.60 18.09 -10.91
N GLN A 371 54.40 18.57 -11.25
CA GLN A 371 53.78 18.32 -12.56
C GLN A 371 54.60 18.93 -13.71
N ALA A 372 55.11 20.15 -13.55
CA ALA A 372 55.96 20.79 -14.54
C ALA A 372 57.30 20.06 -14.71
N ALA A 373 57.96 19.69 -13.60
CA ALA A 373 59.19 18.93 -13.61
C ALA A 373 59.01 17.56 -14.28
N ALA A 374 57.92 16.86 -13.97
CA ALA A 374 57.59 15.58 -14.58
C ALA A 374 57.40 15.68 -16.10
N TYR A 375 56.75 16.74 -16.57
CA TYR A 375 56.59 17.02 -18.00
C TYR A 375 57.92 17.30 -18.69
N ILE A 376 58.71 18.22 -18.15
CA ILE A 376 60.01 18.64 -18.68
C ILE A 376 60.95 17.44 -18.80
N ARG A 377 61.02 16.62 -17.74
CA ARG A 377 61.84 15.40 -17.70
C ARG A 377 61.37 14.37 -18.71
N SER A 378 60.06 14.11 -18.76
CA SER A 378 59.49 13.04 -19.59
C SER A 378 59.62 13.31 -21.08
N LEU A 379 59.54 14.58 -21.49
CA LEU A 379 59.65 14.99 -22.89
C LEU A 379 61.05 15.52 -23.26
N ARG A 380 61.99 15.54 -22.29
CA ARG A 380 63.35 16.12 -22.43
C ARG A 380 63.32 17.53 -23.06
N GLN A 381 62.30 18.32 -22.71
CA GLN A 381 62.05 19.60 -23.33
C GLN A 381 62.77 20.72 -22.57
N PRO A 382 63.43 21.68 -23.23
CA PRO A 382 64.02 22.84 -22.56
C PRO A 382 62.97 23.66 -21.79
N ILE A 383 63.36 24.20 -20.62
CA ILE A 383 62.47 24.96 -19.72
C ILE A 383 61.84 26.17 -20.44
N LYS A 384 62.61 26.89 -21.27
CA LYS A 384 62.10 28.03 -22.08
C LYS A 384 60.92 27.64 -22.97
N GLU A 385 60.96 26.46 -23.59
CA GLU A 385 59.86 25.97 -24.44
C GLU A 385 58.65 25.56 -23.61
N TYR A 386 58.86 25.00 -22.42
CA TYR A 386 57.76 24.72 -21.49
C TYR A 386 57.06 26.00 -21.04
N LEU A 387 57.82 27.02 -20.63
CA LEU A 387 57.31 28.32 -20.22
C LEU A 387 56.42 28.98 -21.29
N LYS A 388 56.83 28.91 -22.58
CA LYS A 388 56.00 29.40 -23.70
C LYS A 388 54.65 28.69 -23.76
N LYS A 389 54.65 27.35 -23.69
CA LYS A 389 53.41 26.53 -23.69
C LYS A 389 52.54 26.83 -22.48
N TYR A 390 53.14 26.92 -21.31
CA TYR A 390 52.46 27.26 -20.05
C TYR A 390 51.77 28.62 -20.12
N ARG A 391 52.47 29.68 -20.55
CA ARG A 391 51.88 31.03 -20.69
C ARG A 391 50.72 31.06 -21.68
N LYS A 392 50.85 30.36 -22.81
CA LYS A 392 49.78 30.21 -23.80
C LYS A 392 48.55 29.53 -23.18
N GLN A 393 48.74 28.41 -22.48
CA GLN A 393 47.65 27.65 -21.86
C GLN A 393 46.99 28.42 -20.71
N LYS A 394 47.77 29.07 -19.85
CA LYS A 394 47.29 29.95 -18.77
C LYS A 394 46.38 31.06 -19.31
N MET A 395 46.75 31.67 -20.44
CA MET A 395 45.93 32.69 -21.09
C MET A 395 44.62 32.11 -21.63
N LEU A 396 44.65 30.93 -22.27
CA LEU A 396 43.45 30.26 -22.79
C LEU A 396 42.45 29.92 -21.69
N LEU A 397 42.93 29.37 -20.56
CA LEU A 397 42.11 29.02 -19.41
C LEU A 397 41.50 30.27 -18.74
N SER A 398 42.28 31.34 -18.61
CA SER A 398 41.82 32.62 -18.07
C SER A 398 40.68 33.23 -18.91
N LYS A 399 40.74 33.10 -20.25
CA LYS A 399 39.67 33.55 -21.16
C LYS A 399 38.40 32.70 -21.03
N LYS A 400 38.54 31.37 -20.93
CA LYS A 400 37.40 30.44 -20.76
C LYS A 400 36.63 30.69 -19.44
N LYS A 401 37.32 31.07 -18.36
CA LYS A 401 36.69 31.33 -17.05
C LYS A 401 35.86 32.62 -17.01
N LYS A 402 36.35 33.72 -17.61
CA LYS A 402 35.60 35.00 -17.69
C LYS A 402 34.24 34.85 -18.39
N ALA A 403 34.06 33.87 -19.26
CA ALA A 403 32.81 33.60 -19.95
C ALA A 403 31.80 32.75 -19.15
N ARG A 404 32.20 32.16 -18.00
CA ARG A 404 31.39 31.17 -17.25
C ARG A 404 30.76 31.70 -15.95
N ASN A 405 30.96 32.97 -15.56
CA ASN A 405 30.50 33.52 -14.26
C ASN A 405 30.82 32.63 -13.04
N LEU A 406 31.89 31.84 -13.12
CA LEU A 406 32.39 31.04 -12.01
C LEU A 406 33.17 32.00 -11.10
N VAL A 407 32.67 32.17 -9.87
CA VAL A 407 33.11 33.02 -8.74
C VAL A 407 34.56 33.56 -8.85
N GLU A 408 34.70 34.85 -8.52
CA GLU A 408 35.91 35.69 -8.49
C GLU A 408 37.11 35.16 -7.65
N ASN A 409 37.02 33.97 -7.07
CA ASN A 409 37.95 33.45 -6.05
C ASN A 409 38.84 32.27 -6.50
N THR A 410 39.17 32.13 -7.79
CA THR A 410 40.24 31.18 -8.16
C THR A 410 41.60 31.79 -7.81
N SER A 411 42.24 31.27 -6.76
CA SER A 411 43.60 31.68 -6.41
C SER A 411 44.61 31.41 -7.56
N PRO A 412 45.67 32.23 -7.71
CA PRO A 412 46.72 32.01 -8.70
C PRO A 412 47.30 30.58 -8.69
N GLU A 413 47.37 29.96 -7.52
CA GLU A 413 47.91 28.62 -7.29
C GLU A 413 47.00 27.54 -7.86
N ARG A 414 45.67 27.67 -7.70
CA ARG A 414 44.70 26.76 -8.33
C ARG A 414 44.72 26.88 -9.86
N LEU A 415 44.96 28.08 -10.38
CA LEU A 415 45.14 28.28 -11.82
C LEU A 415 46.45 27.65 -12.32
N ALA A 416 47.52 27.70 -11.53
CA ALA A 416 48.78 27.05 -11.87
C ALA A 416 48.61 25.53 -12.00
N VAL A 417 47.97 24.89 -11.01
CA VAL A 417 47.69 23.44 -11.04
C VAL A 417 46.78 23.05 -12.20
N HIS A 418 45.74 23.84 -12.48
CA HIS A 418 44.90 23.59 -13.65
C HIS A 418 45.70 23.69 -14.95
N THR A 419 46.61 24.65 -15.06
CA THR A 419 47.40 24.86 -16.27
C THR A 419 48.42 23.74 -16.48
N THR A 420 49.15 23.34 -15.43
CA THR A 420 50.12 22.24 -15.49
C THR A 420 49.44 20.91 -15.75
N TRP A 421 48.32 20.64 -15.07
CA TRP A 421 47.51 19.45 -15.33
C TRP A 421 47.02 19.39 -16.78
N SER A 422 46.46 20.47 -17.33
CA SER A 422 45.95 20.46 -18.71
C SER A 422 47.06 20.19 -19.73
N LEU A 423 48.25 20.76 -19.54
CA LEU A 423 49.39 20.48 -20.42
C LEU A 423 49.83 19.03 -20.31
N ASN A 424 49.95 18.48 -19.10
CA ASN A 424 50.36 17.09 -18.90
C ASN A 424 49.32 16.13 -19.50
N PHE A 425 48.03 16.42 -19.31
CA PHE A 425 46.94 15.59 -19.78
C PHE A 425 46.81 15.62 -21.31
N GLU A 426 46.99 16.77 -21.96
CA GLU A 426 47.03 16.86 -23.44
C GLU A 426 48.12 15.96 -24.04
N TYR A 427 49.27 15.87 -23.38
CA TYR A 427 50.34 14.97 -23.79
C TYR A 427 50.08 13.51 -23.48
N VAL A 428 49.45 13.21 -22.35
CA VAL A 428 48.99 11.84 -22.04
C VAL A 428 48.02 11.35 -23.12
N MET A 429 47.12 12.20 -23.61
CA MET A 429 46.20 11.85 -24.70
C MET A 429 46.92 11.57 -26.03
N GLN A 430 48.00 12.30 -26.34
CA GLN A 430 48.80 12.02 -27.54
C GLN A 430 49.57 10.71 -27.39
N MET A 431 50.21 10.49 -26.23
CA MET A 431 50.96 9.27 -25.96
C MET A 431 50.06 8.04 -25.87
N SER A 432 48.81 8.17 -25.41
CA SER A 432 47.89 7.03 -25.33
C SER A 432 47.49 6.50 -26.70
N GLU A 433 47.44 7.36 -27.73
CA GLU A 433 47.27 6.94 -29.13
C GLU A 433 48.50 6.19 -29.64
N GLU A 434 49.72 6.64 -29.31
CA GLU A 434 50.97 5.98 -29.71
C GLU A 434 51.19 4.62 -29.01
N MET A 435 50.72 4.50 -27.76
CA MET A 435 50.84 3.29 -26.93
C MET A 435 49.69 2.29 -27.11
N ASP A 436 48.78 2.53 -28.06
CA ASP A 436 47.58 1.71 -28.29
C ASP A 436 46.69 1.55 -27.03
N LEU A 437 46.71 2.57 -26.15
CA LEU A 437 45.87 2.62 -24.93
C LEU A 437 44.55 3.37 -25.15
N GLY A 438 44.35 3.95 -26.34
CA GLY A 438 43.11 4.62 -26.74
C GLY A 438 42.65 5.71 -25.76
N GLU A 439 41.35 5.68 -25.41
CA GLU A 439 40.75 6.60 -24.43
C GLU A 439 40.95 6.17 -22.96
N THR A 440 41.55 5.00 -22.70
CA THR A 440 41.63 4.39 -21.35
C THR A 440 42.26 5.33 -20.32
N PRO A 441 43.44 5.94 -20.54
CA PRO A 441 44.02 6.88 -19.58
C PRO A 441 43.13 8.11 -19.34
N SER A 442 42.38 8.54 -20.35
CA SER A 442 41.43 9.65 -20.23
C SER A 442 40.28 9.32 -19.31
N ILE A 443 39.66 8.16 -19.53
CA ILE A 443 38.51 7.69 -18.75
C ILE A 443 38.95 7.43 -17.32
N VAL A 444 40.08 6.74 -17.12
CA VAL A 444 40.62 6.44 -15.77
C VAL A 444 40.92 7.72 -15.00
N MET A 445 41.56 8.72 -15.63
CA MET A 445 41.83 10.01 -14.96
C MET A 445 40.55 10.70 -14.53
N LYS A 446 39.54 10.74 -15.41
CA LYS A 446 38.25 11.41 -15.15
C LYS A 446 37.40 10.65 -14.13
N MET A 447 37.37 9.32 -14.22
CA MET A 447 36.71 8.43 -13.28
C MET A 447 37.30 8.55 -11.89
N SER A 448 38.64 8.60 -11.77
CA SER A 448 39.33 8.74 -10.49
C SER A 448 38.97 10.03 -9.76
N ALA A 449 38.42 11.03 -10.44
CA ALA A 449 37.89 12.24 -9.83
C ALA A 449 36.53 12.04 -9.13
N TYR A 450 35.92 10.86 -9.20
CA TYR A 450 34.69 10.48 -8.47
C TYR A 450 34.93 9.36 -7.44
N LEU A 451 36.20 9.07 -7.16
CA LEU A 451 36.62 8.08 -6.16
C LEU A 451 37.35 8.77 -5.01
N GLY A 452 37.52 8.06 -3.89
CA GLY A 452 38.45 8.47 -2.83
C GLY A 452 39.85 8.79 -3.39
N PRO A 453 40.55 9.80 -2.85
CA PRO A 453 41.80 10.31 -3.42
C PRO A 453 43.00 9.37 -3.27
N ASP A 454 42.95 8.45 -2.29
CA ASP A 454 44.07 7.60 -1.92
C ASP A 454 43.72 6.11 -2.06
N ASP A 455 44.74 5.27 -2.24
CA ASP A 455 44.65 3.80 -2.26
C ASP A 455 43.67 3.18 -3.30
N ILE A 456 43.49 3.83 -4.46
CA ILE A 456 42.65 3.33 -5.56
C ILE A 456 43.27 2.04 -6.14
N PRO A 457 42.57 0.88 -6.09
CA PRO A 457 43.14 -0.40 -6.52
C PRO A 457 43.23 -0.50 -8.04
N TYR A 458 44.29 -1.10 -8.58
CA TYR A 458 44.48 -1.26 -10.04
C TYR A 458 43.32 -2.00 -10.73
N GLN A 459 42.60 -2.85 -9.98
CA GLN A 459 41.48 -3.65 -10.47
C GLN A 459 40.30 -2.81 -11.00
N VAL A 460 40.21 -1.52 -10.67
CA VAL A 460 39.20 -0.62 -11.28
C VAL A 460 39.54 -0.21 -12.71
N ILE A 461 40.75 -0.52 -13.19
CA ILE A 461 41.16 -0.32 -14.58
C ILE A 461 40.98 -1.64 -15.31
N ASN A 462 39.83 -1.80 -15.97
CA ASN A 462 39.40 -3.05 -16.59
C ASN A 462 38.48 -2.81 -17.80
N GLU A 463 38.05 -3.90 -18.44
CA GLU A 463 37.15 -3.89 -19.61
C GLU A 463 35.83 -3.11 -19.41
N GLY A 464 35.35 -2.98 -18.17
CA GLY A 464 34.15 -2.23 -17.83
C GLY A 464 34.21 -0.76 -18.21
N LEU A 465 35.40 -0.20 -18.42
CA LEU A 465 35.60 1.20 -18.84
C LEU A 465 35.06 1.49 -20.26
N HIS A 466 34.95 0.48 -21.13
CA HIS A 466 34.63 0.64 -22.55
C HIS A 466 33.20 0.28 -22.95
N VAL A 467 32.34 -0.10 -21.99
CA VAL A 467 30.98 -0.58 -22.25
C VAL A 467 30.03 0.52 -22.79
N VAL A 468 30.38 1.80 -22.62
CA VAL A 468 29.51 2.94 -22.97
C VAL A 468 30.09 3.74 -24.15
N GLY A 469 29.55 3.50 -25.36
CA GLY A 469 29.52 4.51 -26.41
C GLY A 469 30.47 4.39 -27.61
N THR A 470 30.86 3.18 -28.05
CA THR A 470 31.35 2.98 -29.42
C THR A 470 30.55 1.88 -30.13
N SER A 471 29.77 2.31 -31.11
CA SER A 471 29.10 1.47 -32.10
C SER A 471 30.08 0.49 -32.74
N GLY A 472 29.66 -0.78 -32.77
CA GLY A 472 30.31 -1.96 -33.33
C GLY A 472 31.54 -1.75 -34.22
N GLN A 473 32.70 -2.10 -33.69
CA GLN A 473 33.77 -2.82 -34.36
C GLN A 473 34.65 -3.43 -33.27
N GLY A 474 35.04 -4.69 -33.43
CA GLY A 474 35.76 -5.45 -32.39
C GLY A 474 37.01 -4.71 -31.90
N VAL A 475 37.04 -4.39 -30.62
CA VAL A 475 38.23 -3.95 -29.92
C VAL A 475 38.44 -4.96 -28.79
N SER A 476 39.26 -5.98 -29.07
CA SER A 476 39.83 -6.79 -28.01
C SER A 476 40.98 -5.99 -27.36
N ASP A 477 41.11 -6.11 -26.04
CA ASP A 477 42.35 -5.95 -25.27
C ASP A 477 43.10 -4.60 -25.25
N LEU A 478 42.46 -3.43 -25.43
CA LEU A 478 43.14 -2.11 -25.35
C LEU A 478 43.20 -1.48 -23.93
N TRP A 479 43.32 -2.30 -22.89
CA TRP A 479 43.47 -1.79 -21.51
C TRP A 479 44.58 -2.54 -20.78
N ASP A 480 45.65 -1.82 -20.45
CA ASP A 480 46.69 -2.29 -19.54
C ASP A 480 46.72 -1.37 -18.31
N ALA A 481 46.35 -1.91 -17.15
CA ALA A 481 46.31 -1.16 -15.90
C ALA A 481 47.71 -0.66 -15.48
N ALA A 482 48.74 -1.48 -15.65
CA ALA A 482 50.10 -1.14 -15.28
C ALA A 482 50.67 -0.05 -16.20
N GLU A 483 50.46 -0.16 -17.52
CA GLU A 483 50.88 0.86 -18.47
C GLU A 483 50.10 2.17 -18.31
N THR A 484 48.78 2.09 -18.09
CA THR A 484 47.93 3.27 -17.84
C THR A 484 48.39 4.02 -16.59
N VAL A 485 48.57 3.32 -15.47
CA VAL A 485 49.06 3.94 -14.23
C VAL A 485 50.50 4.42 -14.41
N SER A 486 51.35 3.68 -15.12
CA SER A 486 52.73 4.09 -15.42
C SER A 486 52.76 5.40 -16.22
N LEU A 487 51.95 5.52 -17.27
CA LEU A 487 51.83 6.72 -18.10
C LEU A 487 51.34 7.92 -17.28
N LEU A 488 50.27 7.76 -16.49
CA LEU A 488 49.73 8.84 -15.65
C LEU A 488 50.69 9.23 -14.51
N THR A 489 51.40 8.26 -13.92
CA THR A 489 52.43 8.50 -12.89
C THR A 489 53.65 9.20 -13.47
N LYS A 490 54.05 8.87 -14.70
CA LYS A 490 55.20 9.48 -15.40
C LYS A 490 55.08 11.01 -15.50
N PHE A 491 53.85 11.51 -15.60
CA PHE A 491 53.52 12.95 -15.65
C PHE A 491 53.04 13.53 -14.31
N SER A 492 53.26 12.84 -13.18
CA SER A 492 52.81 13.26 -11.84
C SER A 492 51.31 13.60 -11.77
N LEU A 493 50.49 12.93 -12.58
CA LEU A 493 49.04 13.00 -12.48
C LEU A 493 48.53 12.02 -11.42
N PHE A 494 49.15 10.84 -11.37
CA PHE A 494 48.96 9.81 -10.33
C PHE A 494 50.22 9.70 -9.48
N GLN A 495 50.04 9.19 -8.26
CA GLN A 495 51.12 8.74 -7.39
C GLN A 495 50.93 7.26 -7.09
N ARG A 496 52.00 6.47 -7.08
CA ARG A 496 51.90 5.06 -6.69
C ARG A 496 51.69 4.96 -5.18
N TYR A 497 50.70 4.17 -4.79
CA TYR A 497 50.34 3.92 -3.40
C TYR A 497 50.51 2.41 -3.17
N GLY A 498 51.57 1.99 -2.48
CA GLY A 498 51.89 0.56 -2.38
C GLY A 498 52.25 -0.09 -3.73
N THR A 499 52.06 -1.41 -3.83
CA THR A 499 52.40 -2.22 -5.02
C THR A 499 51.29 -2.24 -6.06
N ASP A 500 50.02 -2.24 -5.63
CA ASP A 500 48.84 -2.55 -6.47
C ASP A 500 47.73 -1.48 -6.40
N SER A 501 48.08 -0.27 -5.94
CA SER A 501 47.17 0.87 -5.90
C SER A 501 47.85 2.20 -6.24
N PHE A 502 47.04 3.21 -6.50
CA PHE A 502 47.48 4.57 -6.83
C PHE A 502 46.62 5.61 -6.14
N SER A 503 47.12 6.84 -6.06
CA SER A 503 46.41 7.99 -5.52
C SER A 503 46.38 9.13 -6.53
N VAL A 504 45.33 9.95 -6.43
CA VAL A 504 45.13 11.16 -7.22
C VAL A 504 44.97 12.33 -6.26
N HIS A 505 45.80 13.35 -6.46
CA HIS A 505 45.76 14.52 -5.58
C HIS A 505 44.38 15.21 -5.64
N ARG A 506 43.79 15.52 -4.48
CA ARG A 506 42.44 16.11 -4.34
C ARG A 506 42.22 17.36 -5.20
N LEU A 507 43.19 18.29 -5.19
CA LEU A 507 43.13 19.49 -6.03
C LEU A 507 43.07 19.18 -7.54
N VAL A 508 43.66 18.06 -7.97
CA VAL A 508 43.57 17.58 -9.36
C VAL A 508 42.17 17.01 -9.62
N GLN A 509 41.61 16.20 -8.70
CA GLN A 509 40.22 15.72 -8.81
C GLN A 509 39.23 16.90 -8.88
N ASP A 510 39.42 17.93 -8.07
CA ASP A 510 38.60 19.16 -8.08
C ASP A 510 38.66 19.90 -9.42
N VAL A 511 39.87 20.05 -9.98
CA VAL A 511 40.06 20.67 -11.29
C VAL A 511 39.33 19.86 -12.37
N ILE A 512 39.49 18.54 -12.36
CA ILE A 512 38.83 17.63 -13.31
C ILE A 512 37.31 17.74 -13.23
N ARG A 513 36.73 17.67 -12.02
CA ARG A 513 35.28 17.83 -11.82
C ARG A 513 34.78 19.17 -12.38
N SER A 514 35.49 20.27 -12.10
CA SER A 514 35.14 21.60 -12.62
C SER A 514 35.20 21.74 -14.15
N GLU A 515 35.91 20.84 -14.83
CA GLU A 515 35.94 20.78 -16.30
C GLU A 515 34.82 19.89 -16.87
N ILE A 516 34.49 18.80 -16.17
CA ILE A 516 33.53 17.76 -16.60
C ILE A 516 32.07 18.18 -16.48
N GLU A 517 31.71 19.21 -15.72
CA GLU A 517 30.34 19.75 -15.47
C GLU A 517 29.51 20.15 -16.73
N LYS A 518 29.84 19.64 -17.92
CA LYS A 518 28.96 19.51 -19.07
C LYS A 518 28.14 18.22 -18.96
N ASP A 519 26.82 18.36 -18.91
CA ASP A 519 25.79 17.34 -18.63
C ASP A 519 26.05 15.97 -19.29
N LYS A 520 26.43 15.93 -20.57
CA LYS A 520 26.61 14.66 -21.30
C LYS A 520 27.92 13.93 -20.98
N ILE A 521 28.95 14.63 -20.52
CA ILE A 521 30.27 14.03 -20.24
C ILE A 521 30.27 13.44 -18.83
N GLU A 522 29.70 14.14 -17.86
CA GLU A 522 29.59 13.67 -16.47
C GLU A 522 28.86 12.33 -16.38
N VAL A 523 27.69 12.19 -17.01
CA VAL A 523 26.94 10.93 -17.06
C VAL A 523 27.78 9.80 -17.67
N ARG A 524 28.46 10.04 -18.79
CA ARG A 524 29.30 9.02 -19.44
C ARG A 524 30.40 8.52 -18.48
N ILE A 525 31.06 9.43 -17.78
CA ILE A 525 32.14 9.08 -16.84
C ILE A 525 31.59 8.33 -15.62
N LEU A 526 30.47 8.74 -15.06
CA LEU A 526 29.81 8.03 -13.96
C LEU A 526 29.36 6.63 -14.40
N CYS A 527 28.84 6.45 -15.62
CA CYS A 527 28.52 5.13 -16.15
C CYS A 527 29.78 4.26 -16.29
N CYS A 528 30.87 4.78 -16.86
CA CYS A 528 32.15 4.05 -16.95
C CYS A 528 32.64 3.63 -15.55
N ALA A 529 32.53 4.51 -14.55
CA ALA A 529 32.87 4.20 -13.16
C ALA A 529 32.05 3.04 -12.61
N VAL A 530 30.72 3.09 -12.80
CA VAL A 530 29.80 2.05 -12.35
C VAL A 530 30.14 0.69 -12.98
N HIS A 531 30.36 0.65 -14.29
CA HIS A 531 30.69 -0.60 -14.98
C HIS A 531 32.06 -1.15 -14.60
N ALA A 532 33.07 -0.30 -14.48
CA ALA A 532 34.41 -0.71 -14.06
C ALA A 532 34.41 -1.26 -12.63
N PHE A 533 33.69 -0.63 -11.71
CA PHE A 533 33.54 -1.13 -10.34
C PHE A 533 32.76 -2.44 -10.29
N ASN A 534 31.64 -2.54 -11.02
CA ASN A 534 30.88 -3.77 -11.10
C ASN A 534 31.76 -4.93 -11.60
N HIS A 535 32.54 -4.72 -12.65
CA HIS A 535 33.48 -5.73 -13.13
C HIS A 535 34.51 -6.11 -12.04
N ALA A 536 35.16 -5.14 -11.40
CA ALA A 536 36.14 -5.40 -10.34
C ALA A 536 35.54 -6.20 -9.17
N LEU A 537 34.31 -5.84 -8.75
CA LEU A 537 33.56 -6.51 -7.69
C LEU A 537 33.11 -7.92 -8.10
N THR A 538 32.79 -8.16 -9.37
CA THR A 538 32.43 -9.51 -9.85
C THR A 538 33.61 -10.48 -9.86
N LYS A 539 34.83 -9.97 -10.09
CA LYS A 539 36.05 -10.77 -10.15
C LYS A 539 36.72 -10.95 -8.79
N THR A 540 36.36 -10.13 -7.81
CA THR A 540 36.86 -10.23 -6.45
C THR A 540 35.98 -11.17 -5.64
N ARG A 541 36.58 -12.14 -4.92
CA ARG A 541 35.82 -13.05 -4.05
C ARG A 541 35.09 -12.29 -2.98
N SER A 542 33.83 -12.66 -2.71
CA SER A 542 33.06 -12.00 -1.65
C SER A 542 33.64 -12.34 -0.27
N PRO A 543 33.43 -11.50 0.76
CA PRO A 543 33.88 -11.80 2.11
C PRO A 543 33.39 -13.16 2.61
N ALA A 544 32.17 -13.57 2.25
CA ALA A 544 31.61 -14.87 2.61
C ALA A 544 32.37 -16.04 1.96
N GLU A 545 32.68 -15.95 0.66
CA GLU A 545 33.46 -16.96 -0.06
C GLU A 545 34.90 -17.06 0.49
N VAL A 546 35.48 -15.92 0.85
CA VAL A 546 36.81 -15.90 1.48
C VAL A 546 36.74 -16.57 2.85
N CYS A 547 35.76 -16.23 3.68
CA CYS A 547 35.54 -16.84 4.99
C CYS A 547 35.32 -18.36 4.89
N GLN A 548 34.56 -18.83 3.90
CA GLN A 548 34.31 -20.26 3.64
C GLN A 548 35.54 -20.99 3.12
N SER A 549 36.49 -20.29 2.50
CA SER A 549 37.73 -20.89 1.99
C SER A 549 38.76 -21.21 3.07
N PHE A 550 38.51 -20.82 4.33
CA PHE A 550 39.38 -21.15 5.45
C PHE A 550 38.97 -22.48 6.11
N VAL A 551 39.90 -23.44 6.18
CA VAL A 551 39.75 -24.73 6.88
C VAL A 551 40.83 -24.83 7.95
N GLU A 552 40.44 -25.06 9.21
CA GLU A 552 41.30 -25.24 10.41
C GLU A 552 42.28 -24.08 10.71
N ASP A 553 43.14 -24.23 11.73
CA ASP A 553 43.98 -23.22 12.42
C ASP A 553 44.94 -22.37 11.54
N ALA A 554 44.79 -22.41 10.21
CA ALA A 554 45.52 -21.63 9.21
C ALA A 554 45.12 -20.13 9.16
N VAL A 555 44.37 -19.63 10.15
CA VAL A 555 43.90 -18.22 10.23
C VAL A 555 45.06 -17.22 10.35
N PHE A 556 46.22 -17.67 10.81
CA PHE A 556 47.38 -16.80 11.08
C PHE A 556 48.68 -17.21 10.34
N SER A 557 48.63 -18.19 9.43
CA SER A 557 49.84 -18.68 8.73
C SER A 557 49.98 -18.17 7.29
N VAL A 558 49.10 -17.28 6.82
CA VAL A 558 49.25 -16.63 5.51
C VAL A 558 49.40 -15.13 5.74
N GLU A 559 50.58 -14.61 5.40
CA GLU A 559 50.96 -13.21 5.64
C GLU A 559 50.11 -12.16 4.92
N ASN A 560 49.16 -12.54 4.04
CA ASN A 560 48.12 -11.67 3.48
C ASN A 560 47.17 -12.47 2.57
N PRO A 561 45.91 -12.78 2.95
CA PRO A 561 44.91 -13.24 1.99
C PRO A 561 44.46 -12.03 1.13
N PRO A 562 44.80 -11.98 -0.17
CA PRO A 562 44.67 -10.75 -1.00
C PRO A 562 43.23 -10.28 -1.23
N SER A 563 42.24 -11.10 -0.91
CA SER A 563 40.83 -10.88 -1.28
C SER A 563 40.06 -9.96 -0.34
N LEU A 564 40.26 -10.05 0.99
CA LEU A 564 39.50 -9.22 1.95
C LEU A 564 39.98 -7.76 1.95
N GLN A 565 41.29 -7.54 1.84
CA GLN A 565 41.86 -6.18 1.73
C GLN A 565 41.41 -5.49 0.44
N LEU A 566 41.48 -6.17 -0.70
CA LEU A 566 41.02 -5.64 -1.98
C LEU A 566 39.51 -5.34 -1.94
N TRP A 567 38.71 -6.23 -1.38
CA TRP A 567 37.26 -6.02 -1.23
C TRP A 567 36.97 -4.79 -0.36
N GLY A 568 37.68 -4.63 0.76
CA GLY A 568 37.56 -3.44 1.62
C GLY A 568 37.88 -2.14 0.89
N LYS A 569 38.93 -2.11 0.04
CA LYS A 569 39.26 -0.96 -0.81
C LYS A 569 38.15 -0.66 -1.81
N LEU A 570 37.70 -1.67 -2.57
CA LEU A 570 36.63 -1.50 -3.56
C LEU A 570 35.34 -0.99 -2.92
N ALA A 571 34.99 -1.48 -1.74
CA ALA A 571 33.78 -1.08 -1.05
C ALA A 571 33.88 0.33 -0.44
N SER A 572 35.07 0.75 0.02
CA SER A 572 35.35 2.14 0.41
C SER A 572 35.18 3.11 -0.77
N HIS A 573 35.80 2.83 -1.92
CA HIS A 573 35.63 3.69 -3.11
C HIS A 573 34.21 3.64 -3.70
N SER A 574 33.49 2.52 -3.54
CA SER A 574 32.07 2.41 -3.89
C SER A 574 31.22 3.41 -3.10
N THR A 575 31.59 3.71 -1.85
CA THR A 575 30.94 4.73 -1.02
C THR A 575 31.12 6.13 -1.61
N CYS A 576 32.35 6.51 -1.99
CA CYS A 576 32.61 7.81 -2.63
C CYS A 576 31.85 7.94 -3.96
N LEU A 577 31.87 6.89 -4.78
CA LEU A 577 31.15 6.87 -6.06
C LEU A 577 29.64 7.03 -5.83
N GLN A 578 29.10 6.37 -4.81
CA GLN A 578 27.69 6.47 -4.43
C GLN A 578 27.28 7.89 -4.00
N GLU A 579 28.10 8.60 -3.22
CA GLU A 579 27.82 10.00 -2.86
C GLU A 579 27.76 10.90 -4.10
N HIS A 580 28.68 10.72 -5.04
CA HIS A 580 28.67 11.45 -6.30
C HIS A 580 27.47 11.09 -7.19
N LEU A 581 27.10 9.81 -7.26
CA LEU A 581 25.88 9.38 -7.95
C LEU A 581 24.66 10.10 -7.37
N LEU A 582 24.47 10.09 -6.03
CA LEU A 582 23.34 10.78 -5.39
C LEU A 582 23.36 12.30 -5.59
N SER A 583 24.53 12.93 -5.51
CA SER A 583 24.71 14.37 -5.74
C SER A 583 24.30 14.75 -7.17
N TYR A 584 24.65 13.92 -8.16
CA TYR A 584 24.22 14.11 -9.54
C TYR A 584 22.69 14.08 -9.68
N LEU A 585 21.99 13.22 -8.93
CA LEU A 585 20.52 13.14 -8.92
C LEU A 585 19.87 14.39 -8.34
N ALA A 586 20.37 14.84 -7.19
CA ALA A 586 19.80 15.99 -6.48
C ALA A 586 19.83 17.26 -7.34
N LYS A 587 20.81 17.35 -8.24
CA LYS A 587 20.91 18.45 -9.22
C LYS A 587 19.91 18.32 -10.40
N ARG A 588 19.34 17.13 -10.67
CA ARG A 588 18.61 16.81 -11.91
C ARG A 588 17.37 15.92 -11.74
N GLU A 589 16.52 16.21 -10.76
CA GLU A 589 15.27 15.46 -10.52
C GLU A 589 14.32 15.38 -11.75
N ASN A 590 14.48 16.26 -12.75
CA ASN A 590 13.58 16.33 -13.92
C ASN A 590 14.07 15.58 -15.18
N ASP A 591 15.26 14.97 -15.19
CA ASP A 591 15.83 14.30 -16.39
C ASP A 591 15.74 12.76 -16.30
N VAL A 592 14.55 12.24 -16.61
CA VAL A 592 14.18 10.81 -16.45
C VAL A 592 15.05 9.86 -17.28
N GLU A 593 15.54 10.27 -18.45
CA GLU A 593 16.29 9.40 -19.37
C GLU A 593 17.73 9.14 -18.86
N SER A 594 18.39 10.20 -18.39
CA SER A 594 19.71 10.11 -17.74
C SER A 594 19.65 9.29 -16.44
N LEU A 595 18.58 9.46 -15.65
CA LEU A 595 18.33 8.68 -14.44
C LEU A 595 18.16 7.18 -14.75
N ARG A 596 17.48 6.83 -15.85
CA ARG A 596 17.32 5.43 -16.29
C ARG A 596 18.61 4.76 -16.70
N THR A 597 19.45 5.47 -17.44
CA THR A 597 20.70 4.93 -17.96
C THR A 597 21.71 4.65 -16.84
N LEU A 598 21.70 5.47 -15.78
CA LEU A 598 22.71 5.44 -14.72
C LEU A 598 22.29 4.66 -13.47
N LEU A 599 21.04 4.78 -12.99
CA LEU A 599 20.64 4.22 -11.69
C LEU A 599 19.94 2.87 -11.75
N TYR A 600 19.04 2.67 -12.70
CA TYR A 600 18.22 1.46 -12.78
C TYR A 600 18.98 0.33 -13.52
N THR A 601 20.24 0.11 -13.13
CA THR A 601 21.07 -0.99 -13.64
C THR A 601 21.49 -1.90 -12.50
N ASP A 602 21.63 -3.20 -12.78
CA ASP A 602 22.13 -4.19 -11.81
C ASP A 602 23.52 -3.82 -11.27
N ALA A 603 24.37 -3.22 -12.12
CA ALA A 603 25.69 -2.72 -11.75
C ALA A 603 25.62 -1.66 -10.63
N THR A 604 24.69 -0.70 -10.75
CA THR A 604 24.49 0.34 -9.74
C THR A 604 23.93 -0.25 -8.45
N VAL A 605 22.94 -1.15 -8.54
CA VAL A 605 22.41 -1.87 -7.37
C VAL A 605 23.52 -2.61 -6.61
N ARG A 606 24.44 -3.26 -7.33
CA ARG A 606 25.57 -3.95 -6.73
C ARG A 606 26.49 -2.99 -5.99
N ILE A 607 26.83 -1.83 -6.56
CA ILE A 607 27.64 -0.80 -5.88
C ILE A 607 26.99 -0.36 -4.57
N PHE A 608 25.68 -0.12 -4.57
CA PHE A 608 24.94 0.22 -3.35
C PHE A 608 24.92 -0.93 -2.34
N ASN A 609 24.85 -2.18 -2.81
CA ASN A 609 24.95 -3.36 -1.97
C ASN A 609 26.34 -3.49 -1.33
N GLU A 610 27.42 -3.35 -2.10
CA GLU A 610 28.79 -3.44 -1.57
C GLU A 610 29.07 -2.30 -0.58
N ALA A 611 28.60 -1.08 -0.85
CA ALA A 611 28.65 0.01 0.11
C ALA A 611 27.86 -0.32 1.39
N ALA A 612 26.68 -0.94 1.27
CA ALA A 612 25.90 -1.38 2.43
C ALA A 612 26.62 -2.46 3.25
N ILE A 613 27.27 -3.43 2.58
CA ILE A 613 28.08 -4.46 3.25
C ILE A 613 29.28 -3.81 3.93
N PHE A 614 29.94 -2.85 3.29
CA PHE A 614 31.05 -2.12 3.88
C PHE A 614 30.61 -1.39 5.15
N PHE A 615 29.52 -0.64 5.10
CA PHE A 615 28.95 -0.02 6.29
C PHE A 615 28.55 -1.05 7.35
N SER A 616 28.08 -2.23 6.96
CA SER A 616 27.73 -3.31 7.90
C SER A 616 28.98 -3.86 8.60
N ILE A 617 30.06 -4.12 7.86
CA ILE A 617 31.34 -4.60 8.39
C ILE A 617 31.99 -3.51 9.26
N SER A 618 31.90 -2.25 8.83
CA SER A 618 32.30 -1.08 9.59
C SER A 618 31.38 -0.80 10.79
N GLN A 619 30.29 -1.56 10.94
CA GLN A 619 29.26 -1.49 11.98
C GLN A 619 28.47 -0.18 12.05
N GLU A 620 28.42 0.54 10.93
CA GLU A 620 27.58 1.70 10.71
C GLU A 620 26.17 1.27 10.27
N LYS A 621 25.44 0.61 11.18
CA LYS A 621 24.13 0.00 10.92
C LYS A 621 23.13 0.95 10.27
N VAL A 622 23.11 2.23 10.68
CA VAL A 622 22.19 3.23 10.12
C VAL A 622 22.48 3.49 8.64
N LYS A 623 23.75 3.65 8.27
CA LYS A 623 24.15 3.84 6.87
C LYS A 623 23.94 2.57 6.07
N ALA A 624 24.30 1.41 6.62
CA ALA A 624 24.02 0.13 5.99
C ALA A 624 22.52 -0.06 5.70
N GLN A 625 21.64 0.25 6.66
CA GLN A 625 20.19 0.21 6.48
C GLN A 625 19.70 1.23 5.46
N ALA A 626 20.22 2.46 5.48
CA ALA A 626 19.89 3.47 4.48
C ALA A 626 20.29 3.03 3.07
N MET A 627 21.46 2.40 2.92
CA MET A 627 21.93 1.85 1.65
C MET A 627 21.12 0.64 1.20
N GLN A 628 20.77 -0.28 2.12
CA GLN A 628 19.85 -1.38 1.80
C GLN A 628 18.47 -0.85 1.38
N LYS A 629 17.95 0.18 2.05
CA LYS A 629 16.69 0.83 1.64
C LYS A 629 16.79 1.43 0.24
N LYS A 630 17.85 2.18 -0.06
CA LYS A 630 18.07 2.76 -1.40
C LYS A 630 18.28 1.69 -2.48
N LYS A 631 19.01 0.62 -2.16
CA LYS A 631 19.16 -0.57 -3.02
C LYS A 631 17.79 -1.19 -3.33
N LEU A 632 16.93 -1.35 -2.31
CA LEU A 632 15.57 -1.86 -2.47
C LEU A 632 14.72 -0.92 -3.33
N GLU A 633 14.77 0.39 -3.11
CA GLU A 633 14.12 1.39 -3.98
C GLU A 633 14.54 1.25 -5.45
N LEU A 634 15.83 0.97 -5.72
CA LEU A 634 16.35 0.75 -7.08
C LEU A 634 15.98 -0.63 -7.66
N LEU A 635 15.90 -1.68 -6.83
CA LEU A 635 15.56 -3.05 -7.23
C LEU A 635 14.07 -3.26 -7.54
N TYR A 636 13.18 -2.56 -6.84
CA TYR A 636 11.74 -2.80 -6.92
C TYR A 636 11.03 -2.04 -8.04
N HIS A 637 11.72 -1.20 -8.83
CA HIS A 637 11.14 -0.61 -10.03
C HIS A 637 11.22 -1.57 -11.22
N LEU A 638 10.51 -2.71 -11.13
CA LEU A 638 10.29 -3.56 -12.29
C LEU A 638 9.33 -2.84 -13.24
N SER A 639 9.83 -2.46 -14.41
CA SER A 639 8.97 -1.84 -15.42
C SER A 639 7.86 -2.78 -15.90
N ALA A 640 8.06 -4.09 -15.79
CA ALA A 640 7.14 -5.13 -16.23
C ALA A 640 7.43 -6.46 -15.51
N PHE A 641 6.39 -7.24 -15.21
CA PHE A 641 6.50 -8.56 -14.61
C PHE A 641 5.56 -9.54 -15.32
N GLY A 642 6.14 -10.52 -16.01
CA GLY A 642 5.40 -11.52 -16.78
C GLY A 642 5.84 -12.92 -16.43
N ILE A 643 4.89 -13.77 -16.02
CA ILE A 643 5.15 -15.14 -15.58
C ILE A 643 4.54 -16.09 -16.60
N VAL A 644 5.40 -16.95 -17.18
CA VAL A 644 5.03 -17.95 -18.18
C VAL A 644 5.38 -19.38 -17.74
N ASN A 645 6.05 -19.52 -16.59
CA ASN A 645 6.40 -20.79 -15.94
C ASN A 645 5.95 -20.73 -14.48
N ASP A 646 5.70 -21.89 -13.86
CA ASP A 646 5.29 -21.95 -12.46
C ASP A 646 6.31 -21.25 -11.55
N LEU A 647 5.82 -20.44 -10.61
CA LEU A 647 6.65 -19.57 -9.78
C LEU A 647 6.13 -19.48 -8.34
N GLN A 648 7.04 -19.50 -7.38
CA GLN A 648 6.74 -19.24 -5.97
C GLN A 648 7.56 -18.04 -5.47
N ILE A 649 6.89 -17.07 -4.84
CA ILE A 649 7.52 -15.89 -4.24
C ILE A 649 7.05 -15.78 -2.79
N VAL A 650 8.01 -15.83 -1.86
CA VAL A 650 7.74 -15.74 -0.42
C VAL A 650 8.56 -14.60 0.16
N GLY A 651 7.87 -13.62 0.75
CA GLY A 651 8.47 -12.52 1.50
C GLY A 651 8.99 -13.02 2.85
N LEU A 652 10.30 -12.88 3.09
CA LEU A 652 10.94 -13.33 4.35
C LEU A 652 10.80 -12.31 5.49
N GLY A 653 10.31 -11.10 5.22
CA GLY A 653 10.12 -10.04 6.21
C GLY A 653 8.75 -9.37 6.10
N PRO A 654 8.30 -8.65 7.14
CA PRO A 654 7.04 -7.92 7.11
C PRO A 654 7.10 -6.84 6.02
N HIS A 655 6.15 -6.88 5.10
CA HIS A 655 6.00 -5.94 3.97
C HIS A 655 7.07 -6.06 2.87
N THR A 656 7.17 -7.21 2.22
CA THR A 656 8.02 -7.35 1.01
C THR A 656 7.29 -6.76 -0.19
N TYR A 657 7.76 -5.62 -0.71
CA TYR A 657 7.07 -4.90 -1.80
C TYR A 657 7.40 -5.46 -3.18
N LEU A 658 6.39 -5.64 -4.03
CA LEU A 658 6.55 -5.93 -5.45
C LEU A 658 5.85 -4.82 -6.24
N ASN A 659 6.62 -4.01 -6.98
CA ASN A 659 6.09 -2.87 -7.74
C ASN A 659 6.29 -3.09 -9.25
N CYS A 660 5.18 -3.10 -10.00
CA CYS A 660 5.14 -3.31 -11.44
C CYS A 660 4.50 -2.08 -12.12
N ALA A 661 5.29 -1.32 -12.88
CA ALA A 661 4.82 -0.04 -13.40
C ALA A 661 4.08 -0.09 -14.75
N LYS A 662 4.22 -1.16 -15.56
CA LYS A 662 3.57 -1.26 -16.89
C LYS A 662 2.66 -2.47 -17.06
N PHE A 663 3.04 -3.65 -16.57
CA PHE A 663 2.16 -4.82 -16.55
C PHE A 663 2.62 -5.84 -15.49
N CYS A 664 1.67 -6.57 -14.90
CA CYS A 664 1.89 -7.69 -13.98
C CYS A 664 0.96 -8.84 -14.39
N GLN A 665 1.50 -9.85 -15.09
CA GLN A 665 0.69 -10.88 -15.74
C GLN A 665 1.20 -12.30 -15.48
N ILE A 666 0.28 -13.21 -15.19
CA ILE A 666 0.49 -14.66 -15.12
C ILE A 666 -0.22 -15.26 -16.33
N ASN A 667 0.54 -15.88 -17.24
CA ASN A 667 0.02 -16.44 -18.48
C ASN A 667 0.31 -17.94 -18.52
N ASN A 668 -0.72 -18.78 -18.44
CA ASN A 668 -0.63 -20.25 -18.48
C ASN A 668 0.35 -20.87 -17.47
N ALA A 669 0.49 -20.25 -16.29
CA ALA A 669 1.40 -20.68 -15.23
C ALA A 669 0.73 -20.64 -13.86
N LYS A 670 1.27 -21.42 -12.91
CA LYS A 670 0.84 -21.43 -11.51
C LYS A 670 1.75 -20.56 -10.67
N CYS A 671 1.20 -19.58 -9.99
CA CYS A 671 1.95 -18.64 -9.17
C CYS A 671 1.46 -18.63 -7.74
N TYR A 672 2.39 -18.69 -6.79
CA TYR A 672 2.11 -18.53 -5.37
C TYR A 672 2.86 -17.32 -4.82
N PHE A 673 2.15 -16.44 -4.11
CA PHE A 673 2.70 -15.29 -3.39
C PHE A 673 2.35 -15.36 -1.92
N GLU A 674 3.34 -15.15 -1.06
CA GLU A 674 3.15 -15.06 0.39
C GLU A 674 3.90 -13.88 0.99
N ASN A 675 3.27 -13.15 1.92
CA ASN A 675 3.85 -11.98 2.58
C ASN A 675 4.33 -10.87 1.62
N ILE A 676 3.63 -10.72 0.49
CA ILE A 676 3.94 -9.71 -0.54
C ILE A 676 2.97 -8.52 -0.48
N VAL A 677 3.52 -7.31 -0.64
CA VAL A 677 2.76 -6.07 -0.75
C VAL A 677 2.79 -5.57 -2.19
N PHE A 678 1.62 -5.43 -2.79
CA PHE A 678 1.40 -4.76 -4.07
C PHE A 678 0.93 -3.32 -3.77
N PRO A 679 1.82 -2.30 -3.77
CA PRO A 679 1.50 -0.97 -3.27
C PRO A 679 0.62 -0.16 -4.22
N ARG A 680 0.03 0.94 -3.71
CA ARG A 680 -0.71 1.91 -4.51
C ARG A 680 0.13 2.48 -5.66
N GLY A 681 -0.45 2.54 -6.86
CA GLY A 681 0.24 2.93 -8.10
C GLY A 681 0.84 1.76 -8.88
N ASN A 682 0.82 0.55 -8.30
CA ASN A 682 1.12 -0.68 -9.04
C ASN A 682 -0.02 -1.01 -10.01
N VAL A 683 0.30 -1.60 -11.16
CA VAL A 683 -0.73 -2.12 -12.09
C VAL A 683 -1.44 -3.35 -11.48
N ALA A 684 -2.57 -3.73 -12.07
CA ALA A 684 -3.31 -4.91 -11.65
C ALA A 684 -2.50 -6.20 -11.82
N LEU A 685 -2.65 -7.14 -10.88
CA LEU A 685 -2.17 -8.51 -11.03
C LEU A 685 -3.19 -9.31 -11.85
N ILE A 686 -2.83 -9.67 -13.08
CA ILE A 686 -3.74 -10.31 -14.03
C ILE A 686 -3.31 -11.77 -14.26
N CYS A 687 -4.19 -12.72 -13.97
CA CYS A 687 -4.00 -14.15 -14.23
C CYS A 687 -4.85 -14.61 -15.41
N ARG A 688 -4.24 -15.29 -16.39
CA ARG A 688 -4.87 -15.71 -17.64
C ARG A 688 -4.42 -17.07 -18.16
N GLY A 689 -5.33 -17.71 -18.88
CA GLY A 689 -5.10 -18.94 -19.63
C GLY A 689 -5.50 -20.19 -18.87
N ASN A 690 -5.76 -21.27 -19.62
CA ASN A 690 -6.37 -22.51 -19.13
C ASN A 690 -5.57 -23.22 -18.02
N ASN A 691 -4.27 -22.95 -17.94
CA ASN A 691 -3.39 -23.48 -16.89
C ASN A 691 -2.95 -22.38 -15.89
N GLY A 692 -3.47 -21.17 -16.03
CA GLY A 692 -3.19 -20.02 -15.18
C GLY A 692 -3.81 -20.21 -13.81
N ALA A 693 -2.99 -20.18 -12.76
CA ALA A 693 -3.45 -20.19 -11.37
C ALA A 693 -2.68 -19.17 -10.56
N VAL A 694 -3.36 -18.42 -9.70
CA VAL A 694 -2.72 -17.51 -8.74
C VAL A 694 -3.20 -17.81 -7.32
N HIS A 695 -2.27 -17.95 -6.40
CA HIS A 695 -2.53 -18.10 -4.96
C HIS A 695 -1.83 -16.96 -4.21
N LEU A 696 -2.62 -16.15 -3.51
CA LEU A 696 -2.15 -15.07 -2.65
C LEU A 696 -2.48 -15.42 -1.20
N ASN A 697 -1.46 -15.51 -0.34
CA ASN A 697 -1.62 -15.77 1.09
C ASN A 697 -0.90 -14.70 1.93
N GLN A 698 -1.57 -14.11 2.92
CA GLN A 698 -0.99 -13.05 3.76
C GLN A 698 -0.41 -11.86 2.96
N CYS A 699 -1.02 -11.54 1.81
CA CYS A 699 -0.59 -10.43 0.95
C CYS A 699 -1.40 -9.16 1.23
N GLU A 700 -0.79 -8.00 0.96
CA GLU A 700 -1.46 -6.69 1.00
C GLU A 700 -1.54 -6.13 -0.42
N ILE A 701 -2.74 -5.88 -0.91
CA ILE A 701 -3.00 -5.48 -2.29
C ILE A 701 -3.67 -4.10 -2.29
N SER A 702 -2.96 -3.12 -2.84
CA SER A 702 -3.44 -1.74 -3.03
C SER A 702 -3.17 -1.19 -4.43
N GLY A 703 -2.77 -2.07 -5.35
CA GLY A 703 -2.55 -1.77 -6.77
C GLY A 703 -3.85 -1.62 -7.58
N GLY A 704 -3.71 -1.59 -8.90
CA GLY A 704 -4.78 -1.30 -9.84
C GLY A 704 -4.72 0.14 -10.36
N GLU A 705 -5.11 0.34 -11.61
CA GLU A 705 -5.12 1.66 -12.25
C GLU A 705 -6.37 2.45 -11.87
N THR A 706 -6.21 3.75 -11.62
CA THR A 706 -7.29 4.66 -11.24
C THR A 706 -8.31 4.84 -12.36
N SER A 707 -9.60 4.68 -12.07
CA SER A 707 -10.67 5.17 -12.95
C SER A 707 -10.81 6.70 -12.88
N CYS A 708 -11.58 7.30 -13.80
CA CYS A 708 -11.87 8.74 -13.80
C CYS A 708 -12.55 9.17 -12.49
N GLU A 709 -12.00 10.20 -11.82
CA GLU A 709 -12.48 10.71 -10.53
C GLU A 709 -13.91 11.27 -10.61
N ASP A 710 -14.33 11.77 -11.77
CA ASP A 710 -15.61 12.45 -11.94
C ASP A 710 -16.81 11.51 -12.20
N PHE A 711 -16.57 10.24 -12.59
CA PHE A 711 -17.63 9.30 -12.99
C PHE A 711 -17.34 7.86 -12.55
N PRO A 712 -17.60 7.50 -11.27
CA PRO A 712 -17.41 6.15 -10.73
C PRO A 712 -18.33 5.06 -11.33
N GLU A 713 -19.26 5.45 -12.21
CA GLU A 713 -20.14 4.56 -13.01
C GLU A 713 -19.77 4.52 -14.50
N CYS A 714 -18.62 5.08 -14.89
CA CYS A 714 -18.25 5.22 -16.30
C CYS A 714 -18.19 3.86 -17.01
N ASN A 715 -19.18 3.60 -17.85
CA ASN A 715 -19.29 2.44 -18.74
C ASN A 715 -18.72 2.73 -20.14
N GLY A 716 -17.92 3.79 -20.29
CA GLY A 716 -17.39 4.25 -21.58
C GLY A 716 -18.32 5.16 -22.39
N GLY A 717 -19.41 5.68 -21.79
CA GLY A 717 -20.31 6.65 -22.42
C GLY A 717 -19.71 8.05 -22.64
N PRO A 718 -20.50 9.02 -23.13
CA PRO A 718 -20.05 10.30 -23.71
C PRO A 718 -19.43 11.34 -22.74
N GLY A 719 -18.97 10.90 -21.57
CA GLY A 719 -18.11 11.65 -20.63
C GLY A 719 -16.81 10.93 -20.25
N CYS A 720 -16.50 9.79 -20.87
CA CYS A 720 -15.25 9.06 -20.66
C CYS A 720 -14.06 9.84 -21.23
N VAL A 721 -12.88 9.77 -20.60
CA VAL A 721 -11.64 10.43 -21.05
C VAL A 721 -10.96 9.67 -22.20
N ALA A 722 -11.43 8.47 -22.56
CA ALA A 722 -10.95 7.67 -23.71
C ALA A 722 -10.86 8.41 -25.07
N PRO A 723 -11.70 9.42 -25.41
CA PRO A 723 -11.55 10.21 -26.64
C PRO A 723 -10.22 10.99 -26.70
N SER A 724 -9.64 11.36 -25.56
CA SER A 724 -8.34 12.04 -25.49
C SER A 724 -7.15 11.12 -25.79
N SER A 725 -7.37 9.80 -25.86
CA SER A 725 -6.39 8.78 -26.26
C SER A 725 -6.67 8.16 -27.64
N GLY A 726 -7.52 8.80 -28.46
CA GLY A 726 -7.72 8.47 -29.87
C GLY A 726 -8.56 7.22 -30.16
N LYS A 727 -9.28 6.68 -29.16
CA LYS A 727 -10.21 5.55 -29.32
C LYS A 727 -11.67 6.03 -29.31
N PRO A 728 -12.56 5.46 -30.15
CA PRO A 728 -13.95 5.91 -30.24
C PRO A 728 -14.76 5.55 -28.97
N ALA A 729 -15.64 6.45 -28.53
CA ALA A 729 -16.61 6.23 -27.46
C ALA A 729 -17.69 5.23 -27.92
N ARG A 730 -18.15 4.34 -27.02
CA ARG A 730 -19.17 3.31 -27.31
C ARG A 730 -20.53 3.71 -26.71
N ASP A 731 -21.62 3.38 -27.40
CA ASP A 731 -23.00 3.67 -27.01
C ASP A 731 -23.72 2.46 -26.36
N GLN A 732 -24.88 2.73 -25.75
CA GLN A 732 -25.60 1.88 -24.80
C GLN A 732 -26.42 0.72 -25.40
N THR A 733 -26.24 0.34 -26.67
CA THR A 733 -27.28 -0.42 -27.39
C THR A 733 -27.04 -1.92 -27.61
N GLY A 734 -25.87 -2.48 -27.24
CA GLY A 734 -25.64 -3.94 -27.27
C GLY A 734 -25.47 -4.53 -28.68
N SER A 735 -24.53 -5.49 -28.80
CA SER A 735 -24.06 -6.24 -30.00
C SER A 735 -23.17 -5.45 -30.98
N PHE A 736 -21.99 -5.89 -31.47
CA PHE A 736 -21.07 -7.02 -31.21
C PHE A 736 -19.69 -6.63 -31.83
N GLY A 737 -18.57 -7.25 -31.41
CA GLY A 737 -17.30 -7.19 -32.16
C GLY A 737 -16.05 -7.41 -31.32
N HIS A 738 -15.26 -8.42 -31.68
CA HIS A 738 -14.12 -9.00 -30.95
C HIS A 738 -13.14 -8.01 -30.26
N SER A 739 -12.65 -8.44 -29.09
CA SER A 739 -11.58 -7.93 -28.23
C SER A 739 -11.94 -6.79 -27.24
N MET A 740 -11.91 -7.18 -25.96
CA MET A 740 -11.71 -6.40 -24.73
C MET A 740 -12.76 -5.31 -24.43
N SER A 741 -13.70 -5.64 -23.54
CA SER A 741 -14.66 -4.75 -22.88
C SER A 741 -13.96 -3.50 -22.29
N GLY A 742 -14.56 -2.32 -22.47
CA GLY A 742 -14.03 -1.03 -22.03
C GLY A 742 -13.64 -1.02 -20.55
N ILE A 743 -12.42 -0.57 -20.26
CA ILE A 743 -11.82 -0.65 -18.92
C ILE A 743 -12.00 0.70 -18.22
N ALA A 744 -12.85 0.71 -17.20
CA ALA A 744 -12.94 1.77 -16.22
C ALA A 744 -12.25 1.27 -14.94
N GLY A 745 -11.00 1.67 -14.72
CA GLY A 745 -10.16 1.24 -13.59
C GLY A 745 -9.80 -0.25 -13.61
N PHE A 746 -8.55 -0.61 -13.40
CA PHE A 746 -8.20 -2.02 -13.24
C PHE A 746 -8.30 -2.41 -11.75
N PRO A 747 -8.83 -3.61 -11.44
CA PRO A 747 -8.91 -4.08 -10.06
C PRO A 747 -7.52 -4.36 -9.48
N GLY A 748 -7.41 -4.58 -8.17
CA GLY A 748 -6.17 -5.04 -7.56
C GLY A 748 -5.73 -6.41 -8.12
N VAL A 749 -6.68 -7.34 -8.28
CA VAL A 749 -6.47 -8.68 -8.84
C VAL A 749 -7.54 -8.99 -9.90
N ASP A 750 -7.12 -9.54 -11.04
CA ASP A 750 -7.99 -9.97 -12.16
C ASP A 750 -7.69 -11.44 -12.49
N THR A 751 -8.72 -12.29 -12.44
CA THR A 751 -8.68 -13.67 -12.93
C THR A 751 -9.58 -13.79 -14.15
N SER A 752 -8.97 -13.99 -15.33
CA SER A 752 -9.69 -14.02 -16.61
C SER A 752 -9.25 -15.15 -17.54
N HIS A 753 -10.03 -15.43 -18.58
CA HIS A 753 -9.71 -16.41 -19.64
C HIS A 753 -9.36 -17.83 -19.12
N GLU A 754 -10.32 -18.52 -18.51
CA GLU A 754 -10.19 -19.92 -18.05
C GLU A 754 -9.12 -20.15 -16.96
N SER A 755 -8.82 -19.11 -16.17
CA SER A 755 -7.83 -19.18 -15.09
C SER A 755 -8.46 -19.29 -13.69
N SER A 756 -7.65 -19.63 -12.70
CA SER A 756 -8.09 -19.79 -11.31
C SER A 756 -7.34 -18.86 -10.36
N GLY A 757 -8.04 -18.34 -9.36
CA GLY A 757 -7.49 -17.50 -8.30
C GLY A 757 -7.90 -17.98 -6.92
N LEU A 758 -6.95 -18.03 -5.99
CA LEU A 758 -7.17 -18.25 -4.55
C LEU A 758 -6.53 -17.08 -3.80
N ILE A 759 -7.35 -16.32 -3.07
CA ILE A 759 -6.89 -15.22 -2.23
C ILE A 759 -7.31 -15.54 -0.80
N GLU A 760 -6.35 -15.77 0.09
CA GLU A 760 -6.64 -16.09 1.49
C GLU A 760 -5.80 -15.26 2.47
N ASN A 761 -6.42 -14.89 3.60
CA ASN A 761 -5.77 -14.13 4.68
C ASN A 761 -5.12 -12.81 4.19
N CYS A 762 -5.65 -12.23 3.12
CA CYS A 762 -5.10 -11.02 2.49
C CYS A 762 -5.88 -9.75 2.89
N VAL A 763 -5.24 -8.60 2.70
CA VAL A 763 -5.88 -7.28 2.80
C VAL A 763 -5.90 -6.61 1.43
N ILE A 764 -7.08 -6.36 0.87
CA ILE A 764 -7.28 -5.70 -0.42
C ILE A 764 -7.88 -4.31 -0.18
N HIS A 765 -7.10 -3.26 -0.37
CA HIS A 765 -7.56 -1.91 -0.04
C HIS A 765 -7.03 -0.81 -0.93
N ARG A 766 -7.82 0.25 -1.08
CA ARG A 766 -7.42 1.48 -1.81
C ARG A 766 -6.96 1.20 -3.25
N CYS A 767 -7.48 0.15 -3.87
CA CYS A 767 -7.21 -0.15 -5.28
C CYS A 767 -7.79 0.94 -6.19
N GLY A 768 -7.13 1.18 -7.33
CA GLY A 768 -7.52 2.19 -8.31
C GLY A 768 -8.89 1.94 -8.97
N GLY A 769 -9.29 0.67 -9.09
CA GLY A 769 -10.61 0.21 -9.50
C GLY A 769 -11.31 -0.62 -8.42
N GLY A 770 -11.79 -1.82 -8.76
CA GLY A 770 -12.32 -2.79 -7.80
C GLY A 770 -11.23 -3.49 -6.96
N GLY A 771 -11.63 -4.24 -5.92
CA GLY A 771 -10.68 -5.04 -5.14
C GLY A 771 -10.17 -6.26 -5.91
N ALA A 772 -11.07 -7.19 -6.25
CA ALA A 772 -10.78 -8.36 -7.07
C ALA A 772 -11.90 -8.69 -8.07
N LEU A 773 -11.54 -9.12 -9.26
CA LEU A 773 -12.44 -9.43 -10.37
C LEU A 773 -12.23 -10.85 -10.91
N VAL A 774 -13.32 -11.56 -11.19
CA VAL A 774 -13.33 -12.77 -12.00
C VAL A 774 -14.20 -12.60 -13.24
N CYS A 775 -13.65 -12.91 -14.42
CA CYS A 775 -14.32 -12.68 -15.69
C CYS A 775 -14.07 -13.81 -16.69
N GLY A 776 -15.10 -14.14 -17.48
CA GLY A 776 -15.00 -15.14 -18.54
C GLY A 776 -15.37 -16.55 -18.09
N LYS A 777 -16.03 -17.29 -18.98
CA LYS A 777 -16.42 -18.68 -18.76
C LYS A 777 -15.21 -19.54 -18.44
N GLY A 778 -15.33 -20.38 -17.41
CA GLY A 778 -14.26 -21.27 -16.94
C GLY A 778 -13.27 -20.62 -15.97
N SER A 779 -13.33 -19.29 -15.79
CA SER A 779 -12.53 -18.61 -14.77
C SER A 779 -13.15 -18.75 -13.38
N ARG A 780 -12.34 -18.96 -12.35
CA ARG A 780 -12.79 -19.13 -10.96
C ARG A 780 -11.99 -18.30 -9.99
N LEU A 781 -12.64 -17.66 -9.03
CA LEU A 781 -11.97 -16.92 -7.96
C LEU A 781 -12.55 -17.30 -6.60
N LEU A 782 -11.70 -17.79 -5.71
CA LEU A 782 -12.00 -18.05 -4.30
C LEU A 782 -11.32 -17.00 -3.42
N VAL A 783 -12.11 -16.26 -2.64
CA VAL A 783 -11.62 -15.26 -1.68
C VAL A 783 -12.04 -15.68 -0.27
N LYS A 784 -11.08 -15.89 0.62
CA LYS A 784 -11.33 -16.47 1.94
C LYS A 784 -10.61 -15.73 3.07
N ASN A 785 -11.32 -15.41 4.15
CA ASN A 785 -10.75 -14.77 5.35
C ASN A 785 -9.99 -13.46 5.06
N CYS A 786 -10.41 -12.70 4.06
CA CYS A 786 -9.77 -11.45 3.65
C CYS A 786 -10.49 -10.21 4.17
N GLU A 787 -9.77 -9.09 4.26
CA GLU A 787 -10.35 -7.75 4.46
C GLU A 787 -10.31 -6.97 3.14
N VAL A 788 -11.48 -6.51 2.65
CA VAL A 788 -11.62 -5.83 1.35
C VAL A 788 -12.30 -4.49 1.54
N HIS A 789 -11.55 -3.38 1.50
CA HIS A 789 -12.11 -2.08 1.87
C HIS A 789 -11.49 -0.87 1.17
N LYS A 790 -12.21 0.26 1.13
CA LYS A 790 -11.71 1.54 0.59
C LYS A 790 -11.29 1.47 -0.88
N ASN A 791 -11.77 0.47 -1.63
CA ASN A 791 -11.52 0.38 -3.05
C ASN A 791 -12.39 1.40 -3.79
N HIS A 792 -11.89 1.93 -4.90
CA HIS A 792 -12.59 2.99 -5.61
C HIS A 792 -13.94 2.53 -6.20
N GLN A 793 -14.04 1.26 -6.60
CA GLN A 793 -15.27 0.65 -7.11
C GLN A 793 -15.81 -0.43 -6.14
N SER A 794 -16.28 -1.57 -6.67
CA SER A 794 -16.80 -2.67 -5.86
C SER A 794 -15.66 -3.44 -5.19
N GLY A 795 -15.92 -4.00 -4.00
CA GLY A 795 -14.93 -4.84 -3.31
C GLY A 795 -14.58 -6.09 -4.12
N LEU A 796 -15.57 -6.93 -4.40
CA LEU A 796 -15.43 -8.14 -5.23
C LEU A 796 -16.40 -8.11 -6.41
N GLU A 797 -15.98 -8.62 -7.57
CA GLU A 797 -16.79 -8.61 -8.79
C GLU A 797 -16.70 -9.94 -9.59
N ALA A 798 -17.84 -10.39 -10.13
CA ALA A 798 -17.94 -11.53 -11.04
C ALA A 798 -18.79 -11.18 -12.28
N ARG A 799 -18.35 -11.57 -13.48
CA ARG A 799 -19.12 -11.33 -14.73
C ARG A 799 -18.76 -12.27 -15.88
N GLU A 800 -19.58 -12.29 -16.93
CA GLU A 800 -19.30 -12.98 -18.21
C GLU A 800 -18.89 -14.47 -18.07
N GLY A 801 -19.51 -15.20 -17.15
CA GLY A 801 -19.28 -16.62 -16.91
C GLY A 801 -18.24 -16.92 -15.82
N GLY A 802 -17.63 -15.90 -15.23
CA GLY A 802 -16.72 -16.05 -14.09
C GLY A 802 -17.46 -16.51 -12.84
N GLU A 803 -16.88 -17.49 -12.12
CA GLU A 803 -17.43 -18.05 -10.89
C GLU A 803 -16.71 -17.46 -9.67
N LEU A 804 -17.46 -16.94 -8.69
CA LEU A 804 -16.93 -16.32 -7.48
C LEU A 804 -17.39 -17.06 -6.23
N GLU A 805 -16.44 -17.47 -5.40
CA GLU A 805 -16.68 -18.02 -4.07
C GLU A 805 -16.06 -17.08 -3.03
N ALA A 806 -16.87 -16.55 -2.12
CA ALA A 806 -16.40 -15.64 -1.06
C ALA A 806 -16.80 -16.20 0.30
N ILE A 807 -15.81 -16.51 1.16
CA ILE A 807 -16.03 -17.15 2.46
C ILE A 807 -15.35 -16.38 3.59
N GLY A 808 -16.11 -15.99 4.62
CA GLY A 808 -15.51 -15.47 5.86
C GLY A 808 -14.83 -14.10 5.72
N ASN A 809 -15.16 -13.32 4.69
CA ASN A 809 -14.48 -12.04 4.42
C ASN A 809 -15.14 -10.86 5.15
N LYS A 810 -14.38 -9.79 5.38
CA LYS A 810 -14.90 -8.47 5.80
C LYS A 810 -14.81 -7.49 4.64
N ILE A 811 -15.94 -7.01 4.15
CA ILE A 811 -16.02 -6.19 2.94
C ILE A 811 -16.74 -4.88 3.25
N PHE A 812 -16.02 -3.76 3.28
CA PHE A 812 -16.58 -2.51 3.80
C PHE A 812 -15.99 -1.24 3.23
N ASP A 813 -16.70 -0.11 3.36
CA ASP A 813 -16.20 1.23 2.97
C ASP A 813 -15.69 1.28 1.51
N ASN A 814 -16.27 0.50 0.59
CA ASN A 814 -15.93 0.54 -0.84
C ASN A 814 -16.77 1.61 -1.57
N GLY A 815 -16.20 2.19 -2.62
CA GLY A 815 -16.78 3.33 -3.36
C GLY A 815 -18.03 2.99 -4.17
N ASN A 816 -18.27 1.71 -4.46
CA ASN A 816 -19.53 1.19 -5.02
C ASN A 816 -20.15 0.12 -4.11
N HIS A 817 -20.35 -1.10 -4.62
CA HIS A 817 -21.00 -2.19 -3.90
C HIS A 817 -19.98 -2.97 -3.06
N GLY A 818 -20.43 -3.69 -2.03
CA GLY A 818 -19.55 -4.67 -1.37
C GLY A 818 -19.15 -5.77 -2.34
N ILE A 819 -20.15 -6.47 -2.89
CA ILE A 819 -19.98 -7.52 -3.90
C ILE A 819 -20.91 -7.26 -5.08
N LEU A 820 -20.35 -7.34 -6.30
CA LEU A 820 -21.06 -7.16 -7.55
C LEU A 820 -21.05 -8.45 -8.38
N ILE A 821 -22.22 -9.06 -8.54
CA ILE A 821 -22.45 -10.16 -9.47
C ILE A 821 -23.13 -9.55 -10.69
N TRP A 822 -22.35 -9.31 -11.74
CA TRP A 822 -22.78 -8.57 -12.92
C TRP A 822 -23.33 -9.49 -14.01
N LYS A 823 -23.64 -8.89 -15.17
CA LYS A 823 -24.26 -9.55 -16.32
C LYS A 823 -23.53 -10.83 -16.71
N LEU A 824 -24.33 -11.87 -16.88
CA LEU A 824 -23.92 -13.20 -17.30
C LEU A 824 -22.86 -13.83 -16.39
N ALA A 825 -22.72 -13.41 -15.14
CA ALA A 825 -21.82 -14.07 -14.18
C ALA A 825 -22.14 -15.57 -14.04
N GLY A 826 -21.10 -16.35 -13.78
CA GLY A 826 -21.20 -17.79 -13.50
C GLY A 826 -21.84 -18.07 -12.13
N LYS A 827 -21.74 -19.32 -11.68
CA LYS A 827 -22.15 -19.72 -10.33
C LYS A 827 -21.38 -18.89 -9.28
N CYS A 828 -22.10 -18.30 -8.32
CA CYS A 828 -21.47 -17.59 -7.20
C CYS A 828 -21.99 -18.10 -5.86
N ASP A 829 -21.09 -18.33 -4.90
CA ASP A 829 -21.41 -18.78 -3.54
C ASP A 829 -20.76 -17.86 -2.50
N LEU A 830 -21.61 -17.12 -1.78
CA LEU A 830 -21.18 -16.13 -0.79
C LEU A 830 -21.63 -16.60 0.60
N ASN A 831 -20.69 -17.05 1.41
CA ASN A 831 -20.96 -17.66 2.70
C ASN A 831 -20.18 -16.99 3.86
N ASP A 832 -20.82 -16.78 5.01
CA ASP A 832 -20.19 -16.29 6.24
C ASP A 832 -19.45 -14.93 6.12
N ASN A 833 -19.83 -14.05 5.20
CA ASN A 833 -19.17 -12.74 5.00
C ASN A 833 -19.82 -11.63 5.84
N LYS A 834 -19.03 -10.62 6.23
CA LYS A 834 -19.48 -9.37 6.85
C LYS A 834 -19.37 -8.23 5.84
N ILE A 835 -20.50 -7.66 5.42
CA ILE A 835 -20.56 -6.67 4.33
C ILE A 835 -21.26 -5.40 4.81
N PHE A 836 -20.53 -4.30 4.94
CA PHE A 836 -21.07 -3.10 5.60
C PHE A 836 -20.48 -1.77 5.15
N GLU A 837 -21.20 -0.67 5.39
CA GLU A 837 -20.73 0.70 5.13
C GLU A 837 -20.26 0.97 3.69
N ASN A 838 -20.69 0.16 2.71
CA ASN A 838 -20.37 0.42 1.31
C ASN A 838 -21.24 1.56 0.76
N ALA A 839 -20.68 2.31 -0.20
CA ALA A 839 -21.32 3.51 -0.75
C ALA A 839 -22.57 3.21 -1.60
N LYS A 840 -22.73 1.97 -2.07
CA LYS A 840 -23.93 1.44 -2.72
C LYS A 840 -24.41 0.18 -2.00
N GLU A 841 -25.08 -0.75 -2.69
CA GLU A 841 -25.61 -1.97 -2.11
C GLU A 841 -24.53 -2.84 -1.48
N GLY A 842 -24.89 -3.57 -0.42
CA GLY A 842 -24.00 -4.60 0.12
C GLY A 842 -23.69 -5.65 -0.93
N ILE A 843 -24.74 -6.24 -1.52
CA ILE A 843 -24.64 -7.20 -2.64
C ILE A 843 -25.59 -6.77 -3.76
N LEU A 844 -25.09 -6.67 -4.98
CA LEU A 844 -25.90 -6.45 -6.19
C LEU A 844 -25.75 -7.63 -7.15
N VAL A 845 -26.88 -8.18 -7.61
CA VAL A 845 -26.96 -9.27 -8.60
C VAL A 845 -27.74 -8.78 -9.81
N VAL A 846 -27.11 -8.85 -10.99
CA VAL A 846 -27.68 -8.36 -12.25
C VAL A 846 -27.59 -9.39 -13.37
N ASP A 847 -28.73 -9.73 -13.98
CA ASP A 847 -28.81 -10.49 -15.24
C ASP A 847 -27.96 -11.77 -15.25
N THR A 848 -28.28 -12.70 -14.35
CA THR A 848 -27.64 -14.02 -14.30
C THR A 848 -28.65 -15.18 -14.41
N LYS A 849 -28.31 -16.16 -15.24
CA LYS A 849 -29.08 -17.40 -15.43
C LYS A 849 -28.56 -18.55 -14.58
N GLU A 850 -27.44 -18.34 -13.90
CA GLU A 850 -26.75 -19.33 -13.10
C GLU A 850 -27.24 -19.29 -11.64
N LYS A 851 -26.90 -20.34 -10.90
CA LYS A 851 -27.27 -20.45 -9.49
C LYS A 851 -26.42 -19.50 -8.64
N ILE A 852 -27.06 -18.56 -7.96
CA ILE A 852 -26.42 -17.66 -6.99
C ILE A 852 -26.88 -18.03 -5.58
N THR A 853 -25.92 -18.20 -4.67
CA THR A 853 -26.17 -18.64 -3.30
C THR A 853 -25.58 -17.65 -2.29
N LEU A 854 -26.43 -17.09 -1.43
CA LEU A 854 -26.07 -16.12 -0.39
C LEU A 854 -26.46 -16.71 0.97
N ARG A 855 -25.48 -17.14 1.77
CA ARG A 855 -25.73 -17.83 3.06
C ARG A 855 -24.97 -17.26 4.24
N ASN A 856 -25.61 -17.21 5.41
CA ASN A 856 -24.95 -16.89 6.67
C ASN A 856 -24.17 -15.55 6.69
N ASN A 857 -24.49 -14.61 5.80
CA ASN A 857 -23.80 -13.32 5.73
C ASN A 857 -24.44 -12.31 6.69
N SER A 858 -23.62 -11.38 7.19
CA SER A 858 -24.05 -10.22 7.97
C SER A 858 -23.92 -8.95 7.12
N ILE A 859 -25.04 -8.35 6.72
CA ILE A 859 -25.11 -7.26 5.74
C ILE A 859 -25.78 -6.02 6.35
N HIS A 860 -25.04 -4.96 6.60
CA HIS A 860 -25.59 -3.81 7.35
C HIS A 860 -24.98 -2.45 7.02
N HIS A 861 -25.68 -1.37 7.36
CA HIS A 861 -25.16 0.00 7.23
C HIS A 861 -24.69 0.39 5.80
N ASN A 862 -25.10 -0.34 4.77
CA ASN A 862 -24.84 0.04 3.38
C ASN A 862 -25.80 1.17 2.98
N ARG A 863 -25.37 2.09 2.10
CA ARG A 863 -26.13 3.34 1.86
C ARG A 863 -27.55 3.14 1.31
N PRO A 864 -27.79 2.28 0.28
CA PRO A 864 -29.13 2.00 -0.21
C PRO A 864 -29.59 0.64 0.34
N PHE A 865 -29.50 -0.43 -0.44
CA PHE A 865 -30.04 -1.74 -0.08
C PHE A 865 -28.99 -2.67 0.54
N GLY A 866 -29.43 -3.62 1.38
CA GLY A 866 -28.57 -4.71 1.80
C GLY A 866 -28.24 -5.63 0.63
N ILE A 867 -29.28 -6.22 0.03
CA ILE A 867 -29.19 -7.06 -1.18
C ILE A 867 -30.12 -6.51 -2.26
N SER A 868 -29.64 -6.40 -3.49
CA SER A 868 -30.44 -6.01 -4.66
C SER A 868 -30.33 -7.04 -5.76
N LEU A 869 -31.48 -7.47 -6.28
CA LEU A 869 -31.62 -8.40 -7.40
C LEU A 869 -32.33 -7.69 -8.55
N ASP A 870 -31.65 -7.59 -9.69
CA ASP A 870 -32.10 -6.81 -10.83
C ASP A 870 -31.99 -7.57 -12.17
N HIS A 871 -33.03 -7.52 -13.02
CA HIS A 871 -33.13 -8.11 -14.37
C HIS A 871 -32.81 -9.63 -14.49
N ASP A 872 -33.72 -10.41 -15.10
CA ASP A 872 -33.52 -11.80 -15.58
C ASP A 872 -32.77 -12.80 -14.66
N ASN A 873 -32.84 -12.61 -13.34
CA ASN A 873 -32.21 -13.51 -12.36
C ASN A 873 -33.05 -14.78 -12.16
N SER A 874 -32.63 -15.93 -12.66
CA SER A 874 -33.49 -17.13 -12.68
C SER A 874 -33.39 -18.02 -11.43
N GLN A 875 -32.28 -17.98 -10.67
CA GLN A 875 -32.01 -18.94 -9.58
C GLN A 875 -31.18 -18.34 -8.42
N VAL A 876 -31.77 -17.45 -7.62
CA VAL A 876 -31.10 -16.87 -6.44
C VAL A 876 -31.60 -17.51 -5.14
N LEU A 877 -30.70 -18.04 -4.31
CA LEU A 877 -30.99 -18.50 -2.95
C LEU A 877 -30.39 -17.55 -1.93
N ILE A 878 -31.23 -16.94 -1.09
CA ILE A 878 -30.82 -16.09 0.03
C ILE A 878 -31.27 -16.78 1.30
N SER A 879 -30.34 -17.35 2.08
CA SER A 879 -30.72 -18.09 3.28
C SER A 879 -29.89 -17.82 4.52
N ASN A 880 -30.54 -17.75 5.69
CA ASN A 880 -29.88 -17.60 7.00
C ASN A 880 -28.96 -16.35 7.13
N ASN A 881 -29.22 -15.27 6.39
CA ASN A 881 -28.45 -14.03 6.49
C ASN A 881 -29.03 -13.10 7.56
N GLU A 882 -28.17 -12.28 8.19
CA GLU A 882 -28.56 -11.16 9.05
C GLU A 882 -28.44 -9.85 8.26
N ILE A 883 -29.57 -9.16 8.00
CA ILE A 883 -29.61 -7.97 7.15
C ILE A 883 -30.26 -6.80 7.92
N PHE A 884 -29.47 -5.81 8.32
CA PHE A 884 -29.97 -4.80 9.26
C PHE A 884 -29.41 -3.39 9.06
N GLU A 885 -30.14 -2.37 9.49
CA GLU A 885 -29.69 -0.97 9.49
C GLU A 885 -29.15 -0.46 8.14
N ASN A 886 -29.60 -1.03 7.00
CA ASN A 886 -29.27 -0.50 5.67
C ASN A 886 -30.15 0.72 5.36
N GLY A 887 -29.61 1.66 4.59
CA GLY A 887 -30.23 2.98 4.42
C GLY A 887 -31.58 3.00 3.72
N PHE A 888 -31.92 1.95 2.96
CA PHE A 888 -33.23 1.72 2.34
C PHE A 888 -33.88 0.43 2.83
N TRP A 889 -34.08 -0.54 1.93
CA TRP A 889 -34.70 -1.82 2.23
C TRP A 889 -33.62 -2.87 2.47
N GLY A 890 -33.94 -3.89 3.27
CA GLY A 890 -33.04 -5.03 3.46
C GLY A 890 -32.78 -5.77 2.14
N ILE A 891 -33.86 -6.11 1.42
CA ILE A 891 -33.77 -6.83 0.13
C ILE A 891 -34.64 -6.13 -0.92
N LEU A 892 -34.09 -5.91 -2.12
CA LEU A 892 -34.77 -5.45 -3.32
C LEU A 892 -34.82 -6.57 -4.37
N ALA A 893 -35.99 -6.86 -4.94
CA ALA A 893 -36.13 -7.76 -6.08
C ALA A 893 -37.00 -7.11 -7.18
N LYS A 894 -36.52 -7.05 -8.42
CA LYS A 894 -37.27 -6.50 -9.57
C LYS A 894 -36.80 -7.16 -10.88
N GLY A 895 -37.50 -6.88 -12.00
CA GLY A 895 -37.20 -7.47 -13.32
C GLY A 895 -37.84 -8.85 -13.50
N ARG A 896 -37.24 -9.82 -14.18
CA ARG A 896 -37.75 -11.21 -14.22
C ARG A 896 -37.11 -12.08 -13.14
N THR A 897 -37.00 -11.56 -11.91
CA THR A 897 -36.23 -12.19 -10.83
C THR A 897 -37.00 -13.32 -10.15
N SER A 898 -36.37 -14.48 -10.04
CA SER A 898 -36.83 -15.63 -9.26
C SER A 898 -35.84 -15.93 -8.13
N ALA A 899 -36.34 -15.89 -6.89
CA ALA A 899 -35.52 -16.01 -5.70
C ALA A 899 -36.20 -16.78 -4.57
N PHE A 900 -35.43 -17.58 -3.83
CA PHE A 900 -35.82 -18.23 -2.59
C PHE A 900 -35.15 -17.52 -1.42
N ILE A 901 -35.93 -16.81 -0.62
CA ILE A 901 -35.48 -16.06 0.54
C ILE A 901 -35.95 -16.80 1.78
N VAL A 902 -35.06 -17.55 2.43
CA VAL A 902 -35.42 -18.54 3.45
C VAL A 902 -34.64 -18.37 4.76
N GLY A 903 -35.33 -18.27 5.90
CA GLY A 903 -34.66 -18.29 7.21
C GLY A 903 -33.80 -17.06 7.53
N ASN A 904 -33.95 -15.94 6.81
CA ASN A 904 -33.16 -14.74 7.03
C ASN A 904 -33.74 -13.90 8.18
N LYS A 905 -32.88 -13.10 8.81
CA LYS A 905 -33.23 -12.16 9.88
C LYS A 905 -33.02 -10.73 9.39
N LEU A 906 -34.12 -10.00 9.17
CA LEU A 906 -34.11 -8.62 8.72
C LEU A 906 -34.52 -7.71 9.89
N THR A 907 -33.74 -6.67 10.19
CA THR A 907 -34.01 -5.78 11.35
C THR A 907 -33.63 -4.32 11.10
N GLY A 908 -34.42 -3.33 11.50
CA GLY A 908 -33.93 -1.92 11.57
C GLY A 908 -33.57 -1.21 10.25
N ASN A 909 -33.82 -1.81 9.08
CA ASN A 909 -33.65 -1.13 7.78
C ASN A 909 -34.63 0.06 7.64
N LYS A 910 -34.17 1.18 7.06
CA LYS A 910 -34.85 2.48 7.18
C LYS A 910 -36.15 2.61 6.37
N CYS A 911 -36.29 1.93 5.23
CA CYS A 911 -37.52 1.98 4.43
C CYS A 911 -38.42 0.76 4.66
N GLY A 912 -37.84 -0.41 4.95
CA GLY A 912 -38.62 -1.64 5.14
C GLY A 912 -37.77 -2.90 5.04
N GLY A 913 -38.43 -4.05 5.21
CA GLY A 913 -37.77 -5.35 5.14
C GLY A 913 -37.41 -5.75 3.70
N ILE A 914 -38.43 -6.06 2.90
CA ILE A 914 -38.29 -6.57 1.54
C ILE A 914 -39.16 -5.76 0.57
N PHE A 915 -38.58 -5.28 -0.53
CA PHE A 915 -39.30 -4.60 -1.60
C PHE A 915 -39.23 -5.41 -2.90
N ILE A 916 -40.40 -5.68 -3.48
CA ILE A 916 -40.54 -6.36 -4.78
C ILE A 916 -41.14 -5.36 -5.78
N GLY A 917 -40.31 -4.89 -6.71
CA GLY A 917 -40.73 -3.99 -7.78
C GLY A 917 -41.58 -4.68 -8.85
N PHE A 918 -41.61 -4.13 -10.06
CA PHE A 918 -42.16 -4.82 -11.23
C PHE A 918 -41.34 -6.10 -11.50
N ASN A 919 -41.93 -7.28 -11.27
CA ASN A 919 -41.23 -8.55 -11.28
C ASN A 919 -41.67 -9.54 -12.40
N TYR A 920 -42.57 -9.11 -13.28
CA TYR A 920 -43.07 -9.84 -14.46
C TYR A 920 -43.29 -11.36 -14.22
N SER A 921 -42.62 -12.20 -14.99
CA SER A 921 -42.70 -13.66 -14.94
C SER A 921 -41.93 -14.30 -13.79
N GLY A 922 -41.13 -13.54 -13.03
CA GLY A 922 -40.34 -14.01 -11.90
C GLY A 922 -41.17 -14.55 -10.73
N ARG A 923 -40.54 -15.34 -9.85
CA ARG A 923 -41.15 -15.88 -8.62
C ARG A 923 -40.27 -15.68 -7.40
N VAL A 924 -40.76 -14.91 -6.44
CA VAL A 924 -40.09 -14.73 -5.15
C VAL A 924 -40.82 -15.56 -4.09
N HIS A 925 -40.09 -16.47 -3.47
CA HIS A 925 -40.54 -17.31 -2.36
C HIS A 925 -39.92 -16.77 -1.06
N LEU A 926 -40.76 -16.42 -0.09
CA LEU A 926 -40.36 -15.97 1.24
C LEU A 926 -40.78 -17.03 2.26
N GLU A 927 -39.82 -17.74 2.84
CA GLU A 927 -40.09 -18.81 3.81
C GLU A 927 -39.32 -18.63 5.12
N ARG A 928 -39.98 -18.77 6.28
CA ARG A 928 -39.33 -18.80 7.61
C ARG A 928 -38.43 -17.59 7.95
N ASN A 929 -38.62 -16.44 7.31
CA ASN A 929 -37.84 -15.24 7.61
C ASN A 929 -38.36 -14.57 8.89
N THR A 930 -37.46 -13.96 9.66
CA THR A 930 -37.79 -13.11 10.80
C THR A 930 -37.55 -11.66 10.41
N VAL A 931 -38.61 -10.87 10.29
CA VAL A 931 -38.55 -9.48 9.82
C VAL A 931 -39.10 -8.58 10.92
N ARG A 932 -38.32 -7.59 11.39
CA ARG A 932 -38.73 -6.79 12.54
C ARG A 932 -38.17 -5.38 12.63
N ASP A 933 -38.86 -4.53 13.38
CA ASP A 933 -38.38 -3.22 13.82
C ASP A 933 -37.92 -2.31 12.66
N HIS A 934 -38.58 -2.38 11.49
CA HIS A 934 -38.34 -1.49 10.36
C HIS A 934 -39.16 -0.19 10.48
N SER A 935 -38.67 0.92 9.94
CA SER A 935 -39.44 2.19 9.94
C SER A 935 -40.63 2.15 8.97
N GLY A 936 -40.58 1.30 7.95
CA GLY A 936 -41.69 1.02 7.03
C GLY A 936 -42.07 -0.47 7.03
N PRO A 937 -42.81 -0.95 6.02
CA PRO A 937 -43.42 -2.27 6.07
C PRO A 937 -42.37 -3.39 5.97
N TRP A 938 -42.74 -4.57 6.49
CA TRP A 938 -41.90 -5.76 6.38
C TRP A 938 -41.74 -6.26 4.94
N LEU A 939 -42.78 -6.08 4.13
CA LEU A 939 -42.86 -6.45 2.72
C LEU A 939 -43.73 -5.46 1.95
N GLU A 940 -43.22 -4.93 0.85
CA GLU A 940 -43.99 -4.18 -0.13
C GLU A 940 -43.76 -4.77 -1.52
N TYR A 941 -44.84 -4.98 -2.29
CA TYR A 941 -44.75 -5.46 -3.66
C TYR A 941 -45.75 -4.74 -4.57
N GLN A 942 -45.32 -4.40 -5.79
CA GLN A 942 -46.19 -3.70 -6.74
C GLN A 942 -47.16 -4.68 -7.41
N PHE A 943 -48.46 -4.58 -7.13
CA PHE A 943 -49.51 -5.42 -7.70
C PHE A 943 -50.54 -4.55 -8.46
N LYS A 944 -50.80 -4.86 -9.74
CA LYS A 944 -51.90 -4.27 -10.51
C LYS A 944 -52.85 -5.37 -11.00
N ASN A 945 -54.12 -5.29 -10.61
CA ASN A 945 -55.23 -6.04 -11.21
C ASN A 945 -55.68 -5.32 -12.48
N GLY A 946 -55.60 -6.00 -13.64
CA GLY A 946 -56.07 -5.46 -14.93
C GLY A 946 -55.02 -4.61 -15.63
N GLY A 947 -54.63 -5.04 -16.83
CA GLY A 947 -53.65 -4.34 -17.66
C GLY A 947 -54.12 -2.93 -18.02
N ALA A 948 -53.34 -1.92 -17.66
CA ALA A 948 -53.38 -0.66 -18.38
C ALA A 948 -52.71 -0.92 -19.73
N THR A 949 -53.50 -0.97 -20.81
CA THR A 949 -52.98 -0.62 -22.13
C THR A 949 -52.39 0.78 -22.03
N ILE A 950 -51.18 0.97 -22.56
CA ILE A 950 -50.66 2.31 -22.80
C ILE A 950 -51.68 2.96 -23.74
N ASP A 951 -52.51 3.86 -23.21
CA ASP A 951 -53.58 4.51 -23.94
C ASP A 951 -52.98 5.37 -25.06
N ASP A 952 -53.61 5.34 -26.24
CA ASP A 952 -53.18 5.96 -27.50
C ASP A 952 -53.23 7.51 -27.45
N SER A 953 -53.37 8.09 -26.25
CA SER A 953 -53.34 9.53 -25.97
C SER A 953 -51.95 10.04 -25.55
N LEU A 954 -50.94 9.16 -25.44
CA LEU A 954 -49.53 9.49 -25.17
C LEU A 954 -48.67 9.54 -26.44
N SER A 955 -49.22 10.02 -27.55
CA SER A 955 -48.49 10.21 -28.82
C SER A 955 -47.47 11.36 -28.81
N GLU A 956 -47.20 11.98 -27.66
CA GLU A 956 -46.15 12.98 -27.48
C GLU A 956 -45.37 12.76 -26.17
N VAL A 957 -44.73 11.61 -25.97
CA VAL A 957 -43.78 11.45 -24.86
C VAL A 957 -42.51 10.72 -25.29
N ARG A 958 -41.55 11.51 -25.78
CA ARG A 958 -40.10 11.26 -25.73
C ARG A 958 -39.53 11.34 -24.29
N GLU A 959 -40.37 11.33 -23.25
CA GLU A 959 -39.96 11.37 -21.84
C GLU A 959 -40.09 10.03 -21.11
N ALA A 960 -40.27 8.90 -21.84
CA ALA A 960 -40.06 7.57 -21.25
C ALA A 960 -38.57 7.31 -20.96
N ASP A 961 -37.67 7.97 -21.70
CA ASP A 961 -36.22 7.91 -21.51
C ASP A 961 -35.74 8.61 -20.22
N ALA A 962 -36.57 9.46 -19.59
CA ALA A 962 -36.20 10.22 -18.40
C ALA A 962 -36.44 9.48 -17.07
N LEU A 963 -37.10 8.30 -17.08
CA LEU A 963 -37.49 7.53 -15.88
C LEU A 963 -36.94 6.10 -15.82
N GLY A 964 -36.10 5.67 -16.77
CA GLY A 964 -35.27 4.46 -16.65
C GLY A 964 -36.01 3.11 -16.70
N PHE A 965 -37.25 3.06 -17.17
CA PHE A 965 -37.98 1.80 -17.36
C PHE A 965 -37.72 1.22 -18.75
N MET A 966 -36.62 0.48 -18.92
CA MET A 966 -36.53 -0.45 -20.05
C MET A 966 -37.39 -1.67 -19.74
N LEU A 967 -38.40 -1.94 -20.57
CA LEU A 967 -39.16 -3.18 -20.49
C LEU A 967 -38.25 -4.35 -20.90
N PRO A 968 -38.16 -5.46 -20.13
CA PRO A 968 -37.42 -6.63 -20.53
C PRO A 968 -37.88 -7.15 -21.90
N GLU A 969 -36.96 -7.72 -22.68
CA GLU A 969 -37.22 -8.16 -24.05
C GLU A 969 -38.41 -9.14 -24.09
N GLY A 970 -39.47 -8.78 -24.82
CA GLY A 970 -40.72 -9.54 -24.92
C GLY A 970 -41.83 -9.17 -23.91
N GLU A 971 -41.60 -8.27 -22.95
CA GLU A 971 -42.67 -7.73 -22.10
C GLU A 971 -43.31 -6.48 -22.73
N MET A 972 -44.63 -6.49 -22.90
CA MET A 972 -45.40 -5.34 -23.44
C MET A 972 -46.17 -4.56 -22.36
N HIS A 973 -46.19 -5.07 -21.12
CA HIS A 973 -46.98 -4.54 -20.01
C HIS A 973 -46.21 -4.62 -18.69
N LEU A 974 -46.40 -3.66 -17.79
CA LEU A 974 -45.88 -3.70 -16.43
C LEU A 974 -46.79 -4.52 -15.52
N TYR A 975 -46.31 -5.66 -15.03
CA TYR A 975 -47.01 -6.50 -14.06
C TYR A 975 -46.03 -7.17 -13.08
N SER A 976 -46.55 -7.64 -11.95
CA SER A 976 -45.84 -8.53 -11.03
C SER A 976 -46.79 -9.60 -10.53
N LYS A 977 -46.26 -10.79 -10.30
CA LYS A 977 -46.98 -11.85 -9.59
C LYS A 977 -46.76 -11.73 -8.08
N PRO A 978 -47.78 -12.00 -7.25
CA PRO A 978 -47.61 -11.98 -5.80
C PRO A 978 -46.49 -12.92 -5.35
N PRO A 979 -45.71 -12.56 -4.33
CA PRO A 979 -44.74 -13.46 -3.73
C PRO A 979 -45.44 -14.63 -3.03
N ILE A 980 -44.75 -15.78 -2.97
CA ILE A 980 -45.21 -16.96 -2.24
C ILE A 980 -44.70 -16.85 -0.80
N LEU A 981 -45.61 -16.85 0.17
CA LEU A 981 -45.29 -16.62 1.59
C LEU A 981 -45.55 -17.89 2.40
N LYS A 982 -44.59 -18.31 3.23
CA LYS A 982 -44.73 -19.48 4.11
C LYS A 982 -44.01 -19.27 5.44
N GLU A 983 -44.68 -19.44 6.57
CA GLU A 983 -44.06 -19.50 7.92
C GLU A 983 -43.17 -18.29 8.32
N ASN A 984 -43.34 -17.10 7.74
CA ASN A 984 -42.55 -15.91 8.11
C ASN A 984 -43.02 -15.31 9.46
N LYS A 985 -42.10 -14.83 10.28
CA LYS A 985 -42.34 -14.21 11.59
C LYS A 985 -42.12 -12.70 11.52
N LEU A 986 -43.10 -11.92 11.94
CA LEU A 986 -43.12 -10.46 11.79
C LEU A 986 -43.33 -9.79 13.15
N PHE A 987 -42.54 -8.75 13.45
CA PHE A 987 -42.65 -8.01 14.71
C PHE A 987 -42.41 -6.51 14.46
N ASN A 988 -43.29 -5.62 14.95
CA ASN A 988 -43.06 -4.16 14.90
C ASN A 988 -42.71 -3.59 13.51
N ASN A 989 -43.51 -3.90 12.48
CA ASN A 989 -43.29 -3.42 11.10
C ASN A 989 -44.53 -2.67 10.53
N GLU A 990 -45.38 -2.13 11.40
CA GLU A 990 -46.55 -1.36 10.99
C GLU A 990 -46.19 0.12 10.86
N GLU A 991 -46.60 0.74 9.76
CA GLU A 991 -46.34 2.16 9.49
C GLU A 991 -47.09 3.02 10.51
N GLY A 992 -46.34 3.57 11.47
CA GLY A 992 -46.85 4.49 12.48
C GLY A 992 -47.14 3.84 13.82
N LEU A 993 -46.15 3.80 14.71
CA LEU A 993 -46.41 3.71 16.16
C LEU A 993 -45.40 4.40 17.06
N TYR A 994 -44.35 5.04 16.53
CA TYR A 994 -43.41 5.79 17.37
C TYR A 994 -43.05 7.14 16.75
N HIS A 995 -43.49 8.20 17.41
CA HIS A 995 -43.01 9.55 17.14
C HIS A 995 -41.54 9.64 17.60
N PRO A 996 -40.60 10.28 16.89
CA PRO A 996 -39.19 10.37 17.29
C PRO A 996 -38.97 10.90 18.71
N ARG A 997 -39.87 11.76 19.23
CA ARG A 997 -39.88 12.16 20.66
C ARG A 997 -39.97 10.98 21.63
N GLU A 998 -40.71 9.92 21.33
CA GLU A 998 -40.88 8.77 22.23
C GLU A 998 -39.65 7.86 22.26
N LEU A 999 -38.86 7.83 21.17
CA LEU A 999 -37.55 7.18 21.13
C LEU A 999 -36.46 8.03 21.82
N VAL A 1000 -36.49 9.36 21.66
CA VAL A 1000 -35.52 10.27 22.28
C VAL A 1000 -35.77 10.48 23.78
N GLU A 1001 -37.02 10.42 24.26
CA GLU A 1001 -37.35 10.47 25.69
C GLU A 1001 -36.85 9.24 26.46
N ARG A 1002 -36.55 8.13 25.79
CA ARG A 1002 -35.91 6.96 26.42
C ARG A 1002 -34.40 7.11 26.64
N LEU A 1003 -33.74 8.09 26.00
CA LEU A 1003 -32.28 8.21 25.98
C LEU A 1003 -31.67 9.40 26.74
N SER A 1004 -32.46 10.32 27.32
CA SER A 1004 -31.88 11.49 28.02
C SER A 1004 -32.60 11.91 29.30
N ASN A 1005 -32.46 11.12 30.37
CA ASN A 1005 -33.10 11.37 31.66
C ASN A 1005 -32.22 12.14 32.68
N GLY A 1006 -31.45 13.15 32.26
CA GLY A 1006 -30.70 13.97 33.20
C GLY A 1006 -29.81 15.05 32.59
N CYS A 1007 -29.21 15.85 33.47
CA CYS A 1007 -28.12 16.77 33.16
C CYS A 1007 -26.94 16.02 32.50
N THR A 1008 -26.50 16.47 31.32
CA THR A 1008 -25.46 15.78 30.52
C THR A 1008 -24.13 15.62 31.25
N TYR A 1009 -23.77 16.58 32.10
CA TYR A 1009 -22.45 16.60 32.76
C TYR A 1009 -22.50 16.19 34.22
N CYS A 1010 -23.53 16.63 34.93
CA CYS A 1010 -23.66 16.39 36.35
C CYS A 1010 -24.54 15.16 36.67
N HIS A 1011 -25.11 14.53 35.63
CA HIS A 1011 -25.95 13.34 35.69
C HIS A 1011 -27.14 13.42 36.65
N ARG A 1012 -27.48 14.62 37.12
CA ARG A 1012 -28.63 14.87 37.99
C ARG A 1012 -29.91 14.53 37.24
N GLN A 1013 -30.69 13.60 37.80
CA GLN A 1013 -31.96 13.15 37.23
C GLN A 1013 -33.02 14.25 37.25
N ARG A 1014 -33.99 14.12 36.34
CA ARG A 1014 -35.04 15.11 36.08
C ARG A 1014 -36.10 15.08 37.19
N ASP A 1015 -36.17 16.15 37.98
CA ASP A 1015 -37.23 16.32 38.99
C ASP A 1015 -38.44 17.04 38.37
N LYS A 1016 -39.67 16.64 38.72
CA LYS A 1016 -40.90 17.04 38.00
C LYS A 1016 -41.17 18.55 37.92
N THR A 1017 -40.48 19.36 38.72
CA THR A 1017 -40.64 20.82 38.82
C THR A 1017 -39.51 21.64 38.19
N MET A 1018 -38.37 21.05 37.81
CA MET A 1018 -37.22 21.78 37.23
C MET A 1018 -37.10 21.59 35.71
N ARG A 1019 -37.06 22.70 34.96
CA ARG A 1019 -36.72 22.71 33.53
C ARG A 1019 -35.21 22.84 33.34
N PHE A 1020 -34.59 21.83 32.72
CA PHE A 1020 -33.18 21.88 32.33
C PHE A 1020 -32.92 22.89 31.21
N LEU A 1021 -31.77 23.57 31.30
CA LEU A 1021 -31.32 24.54 30.31
C LEU A 1021 -30.57 23.79 29.21
N LYS A 1022 -30.94 23.97 27.95
CA LYS A 1022 -30.16 23.45 26.82
C LYS A 1022 -28.99 24.37 26.47
N CYS A 1023 -27.93 23.78 25.92
CA CYS A 1023 -26.83 24.54 25.31
C CYS A 1023 -27.38 25.36 24.14
N PRO A 1024 -27.13 26.68 24.06
CA PRO A 1024 -27.60 27.50 22.94
C PRO A 1024 -26.76 27.32 21.66
N GLY A 1025 -25.69 26.54 21.69
CA GLY A 1025 -24.83 26.28 20.52
C GLY A 1025 -25.21 25.02 19.76
N CYS A 1026 -25.27 23.87 20.47
CA CYS A 1026 -25.56 22.57 19.87
C CYS A 1026 -26.94 22.00 20.20
N HIS A 1027 -27.71 22.62 21.12
CA HIS A 1027 -29.04 22.18 21.59
C HIS A 1027 -29.18 20.72 22.11
N ILE A 1028 -28.10 19.95 22.13
CA ILE A 1028 -28.01 18.55 22.58
C ILE A 1028 -27.70 18.47 24.08
N ALA A 1029 -26.65 19.16 24.54
CA ALA A 1029 -26.27 19.13 25.96
C ALA A 1029 -27.27 19.88 26.84
N SER A 1030 -27.64 19.29 27.98
CA SER A 1030 -28.60 19.82 28.94
C SER A 1030 -27.99 19.99 30.34
N TYR A 1031 -28.32 21.10 31.00
CA TYR A 1031 -27.72 21.54 32.26
C TYR A 1031 -28.80 21.75 33.33
N CYS A 1032 -28.51 21.37 34.57
CA CYS A 1032 -29.47 21.48 35.67
C CYS A 1032 -29.67 22.90 36.20
N SER A 1033 -28.71 23.80 35.99
CA SER A 1033 -28.77 25.21 36.42
C SER A 1033 -27.87 26.11 35.55
N LYS A 1034 -28.00 27.43 35.71
CA LYS A 1034 -27.10 28.39 35.05
C LYS A 1034 -25.66 28.28 35.57
N GLU A 1035 -25.43 27.96 36.84
CA GLU A 1035 -24.08 27.64 37.33
C GLU A 1035 -23.50 26.38 36.70
N CYS A 1036 -24.28 25.28 36.62
CA CYS A 1036 -23.86 24.04 35.99
C CYS A 1036 -23.49 24.24 34.51
N ARG A 1037 -24.24 25.10 33.81
CA ARG A 1037 -23.88 25.52 32.45
C ARG A 1037 -22.59 26.33 32.39
N ARG A 1038 -22.31 27.21 33.36
CA ARG A 1038 -21.06 27.97 33.39
C ARG A 1038 -19.84 27.11 33.71
N SER A 1039 -19.96 26.15 34.64
CA SER A 1039 -18.85 25.30 35.06
C SER A 1039 -18.45 24.25 34.02
N HIS A 1040 -19.42 23.68 33.29
CA HIS A 1040 -19.18 22.59 32.32
C HIS A 1040 -19.15 23.03 30.85
N ARG A 1041 -19.35 24.33 30.56
CA ARG A 1041 -19.25 24.84 29.19
C ARG A 1041 -17.85 24.70 28.56
N PRO A 1042 -16.73 24.92 29.26
CA PRO A 1042 -15.40 24.79 28.65
C PRO A 1042 -15.09 23.36 28.15
N THR A 1043 -15.53 22.33 28.88
CA THR A 1043 -15.37 20.92 28.47
C THR A 1043 -16.35 20.50 27.37
N HIS A 1044 -17.47 21.20 27.25
CA HIS A 1044 -18.44 21.01 26.18
C HIS A 1044 -18.07 21.74 24.89
N GLU A 1045 -17.37 22.88 24.96
CA GLU A 1045 -17.25 23.85 23.86
C GLU A 1045 -16.64 23.25 22.58
N THR A 1046 -15.59 22.43 22.71
CA THR A 1046 -14.96 21.73 21.58
C THR A 1046 -15.90 20.69 20.96
N LEU A 1047 -16.64 19.95 21.80
CA LEU A 1047 -17.66 18.99 21.36
C LEU A 1047 -18.88 19.69 20.77
N CYS A 1048 -19.25 20.85 21.30
CA CYS A 1048 -20.36 21.68 20.86
C CYS A 1048 -20.14 22.16 19.43
N PHE A 1049 -18.90 22.56 19.11
CA PHE A 1049 -18.51 22.93 17.75
C PHE A 1049 -18.53 21.72 16.81
N ALA A 1050 -17.95 20.59 17.22
CA ALA A 1050 -17.90 19.36 16.42
C ALA A 1050 -19.28 18.70 16.20
N LEU A 1051 -20.22 18.86 17.13
CA LEU A 1051 -21.60 18.37 16.97
C LEU A 1051 -22.44 19.33 16.12
N LYS A 1052 -22.18 20.64 16.17
CA LYS A 1052 -22.88 21.62 15.34
C LYS A 1052 -22.59 21.40 13.84
N SER A 1053 -21.39 20.96 13.48
CA SER A 1053 -21.04 20.56 12.11
C SER A 1053 -21.54 19.16 11.71
N ARG A 1054 -21.98 18.33 12.66
CA ARG A 1054 -22.42 16.95 12.42
C ARG A 1054 -23.95 16.81 12.25
N TYR A 1055 -24.71 17.78 12.76
CA TYR A 1055 -26.18 17.78 12.73
C TYR A 1055 -26.79 19.03 12.09
N ALA A 1056 -25.99 19.76 11.30
CA ALA A 1056 -26.45 20.83 10.43
C ALA A 1056 -25.86 20.58 9.04
N VAL A 1057 -26.65 20.82 8.00
CA VAL A 1057 -26.25 20.60 6.61
C VAL A 1057 -26.42 21.89 5.84
N ASP A 1058 -25.35 22.34 5.19
CA ASP A 1058 -25.40 23.47 4.26
C ASP A 1058 -25.84 22.96 2.90
N VAL A 1059 -26.93 23.52 2.37
CA VAL A 1059 -27.48 23.15 1.06
C VAL A 1059 -27.36 24.28 0.06
N ASP A 1060 -27.11 23.88 -1.19
CA ASP A 1060 -27.15 24.74 -2.35
C ASP A 1060 -28.60 24.85 -2.87
N CYS A 1061 -29.13 26.08 -2.85
CA CYS A 1061 -30.47 26.39 -3.30
C CYS A 1061 -30.48 26.65 -4.81
N THR A 1062 -31.08 25.75 -5.60
CA THR A 1062 -31.21 25.94 -7.05
C THR A 1062 -32.51 26.70 -7.37
N PRO A 1063 -32.45 27.89 -8.03
CA PRO A 1063 -33.64 28.67 -8.36
C PRO A 1063 -34.54 27.93 -9.36
N LEU A 1064 -35.87 27.99 -9.15
CA LEU A 1064 -36.86 27.53 -10.11
C LEU A 1064 -36.93 28.51 -11.30
N ALA A 1065 -36.05 28.34 -12.30
CA ALA A 1065 -36.17 29.09 -13.55
C ALA A 1065 -37.52 28.79 -14.23
N LYS A 1066 -38.14 29.82 -14.84
CA LYS A 1066 -39.45 29.80 -15.53
C LYS A 1066 -39.55 28.72 -16.61
N GLN A 1067 -39.72 27.46 -16.23
CA GLN A 1067 -40.21 26.40 -17.10
C GLN A 1067 -41.67 26.18 -16.73
N GLY A 1068 -42.56 26.39 -17.71
CA GLY A 1068 -44.00 26.57 -17.57
C GLY A 1068 -44.80 25.35 -17.10
N PHE A 1069 -44.37 24.67 -16.04
CA PHE A 1069 -45.16 23.67 -15.33
C PHE A 1069 -45.97 24.34 -14.22
N THR A 1070 -47.22 24.66 -14.53
CA THR A 1070 -48.23 24.81 -13.48
C THR A 1070 -48.48 23.42 -12.89
N SER A 1071 -48.24 23.24 -11.60
CA SER A 1071 -48.68 22.03 -10.89
C SER A 1071 -49.40 22.40 -9.60
N HIS A 1072 -50.53 21.71 -9.42
CA HIS A 1072 -51.63 22.06 -8.53
C HIS A 1072 -51.26 22.04 -7.04
N VAL A 1073 -51.79 23.03 -6.33
CA VAL A 1073 -51.87 23.10 -4.87
C VAL A 1073 -52.83 22.01 -4.39
N PHE A 1074 -52.33 21.03 -3.63
CA PHE A 1074 -53.18 20.16 -2.80
C PHE A 1074 -52.99 20.51 -1.32
N GLY A 1075 -54.05 21.06 -0.73
CA GLY A 1075 -54.14 21.49 0.67
C GLY A 1075 -54.98 22.74 0.81
N SER A 1076 -56.29 22.66 0.57
CA SER A 1076 -57.26 23.77 0.74
C SER A 1076 -57.51 24.18 2.21
N HIS A 1077 -56.66 23.74 3.14
CA HIS A 1077 -56.78 23.98 4.59
C HIS A 1077 -55.72 24.95 5.12
N LEU A 1078 -54.73 25.31 4.30
CA LEU A 1078 -53.71 26.30 4.66
C LEU A 1078 -54.06 27.60 3.92
N VAL A 1079 -54.44 28.62 4.69
CA VAL A 1079 -54.76 29.95 4.18
C VAL A 1079 -53.52 30.50 3.46
N GLY A 1080 -53.71 30.83 2.17
CA GLY A 1080 -52.94 31.72 1.30
C GLY A 1080 -51.44 31.93 1.55
N ILE A 1081 -50.64 31.64 0.51
CA ILE A 1081 -49.35 32.30 0.25
C ILE A 1081 -49.55 33.81 0.42
N GLY A 1082 -49.01 34.39 1.48
CA GLY A 1082 -49.05 35.83 1.76
C GLY A 1082 -47.64 36.42 1.75
N GLU A 1083 -47.55 37.74 1.61
CA GLU A 1083 -46.31 38.51 1.77
C GLU A 1083 -45.87 38.48 3.25
N GLY A 1084 -45.26 37.37 3.67
CA GLY A 1084 -44.55 37.29 4.94
C GLY A 1084 -43.32 38.20 4.93
N PRO A 1085 -42.86 38.69 6.09
CA PRO A 1085 -41.66 39.51 6.17
C PRO A 1085 -40.43 38.72 5.69
N THR A 1086 -39.56 39.37 4.90
CA THR A 1086 -38.28 38.83 4.46
C THR A 1086 -37.47 38.36 5.69
N PRO A 1087 -36.95 37.13 5.75
CA PRO A 1087 -36.19 36.65 6.90
C PRO A 1087 -34.96 37.53 7.15
N GLU A 1088 -34.77 37.98 8.39
CA GLU A 1088 -33.58 38.74 8.78
C GLU A 1088 -32.32 37.85 8.69
N PRO A 1089 -31.19 38.34 8.14
CA PRO A 1089 -29.93 37.58 8.13
C PRO A 1089 -29.52 37.15 9.54
N ASN A 1090 -28.98 35.93 9.70
CA ASN A 1090 -28.58 35.33 10.97
C ASN A 1090 -29.70 35.07 11.99
N ARG A 1091 -30.96 35.02 11.55
CA ARG A 1091 -32.08 34.63 12.39
C ARG A 1091 -32.70 33.34 11.87
N GLU A 1092 -32.94 32.39 12.77
CA GLU A 1092 -33.57 31.11 12.42
C GLU A 1092 -35.02 31.32 12.00
N PHE A 1093 -35.40 30.70 10.89
CA PHE A 1093 -36.76 30.63 10.39
C PHE A 1093 -37.13 29.19 10.06
N ILE A 1094 -38.42 28.92 9.85
CA ILE A 1094 -38.90 27.56 9.63
C ILE A 1094 -39.06 27.33 8.12
N VAL A 1095 -38.41 26.30 7.60
CA VAL A 1095 -38.59 25.84 6.22
C VAL A 1095 -39.34 24.53 6.18
N LYS A 1096 -40.20 24.38 5.18
CA LYS A 1096 -40.83 23.12 4.84
C LYS A 1096 -40.06 22.48 3.70
N ILE A 1097 -39.55 21.27 3.90
CA ILE A 1097 -38.88 20.50 2.85
C ILE A 1097 -39.74 19.28 2.53
N GLN A 1098 -39.98 19.05 1.25
CA GLN A 1098 -40.78 17.93 0.79
C GLN A 1098 -40.11 17.17 -0.37
N THR A 1099 -40.28 15.85 -0.37
CA THR A 1099 -39.88 15.00 -1.48
C THR A 1099 -40.77 15.24 -2.70
N LYS A 1100 -40.35 14.78 -3.88
CA LYS A 1100 -41.18 14.85 -5.09
C LYS A 1100 -42.30 13.79 -5.05
N HIS A 1101 -41.98 12.58 -4.57
CA HIS A 1101 -42.89 11.44 -4.46
C HIS A 1101 -42.67 10.68 -3.13
N LEU A 1102 -43.57 9.74 -2.79
CA LEU A 1102 -43.52 8.94 -1.54
C LEU A 1102 -42.24 8.08 -1.44
N ASN A 1103 -41.75 7.58 -2.57
CA ASN A 1103 -40.61 6.67 -2.71
C ASN A 1103 -39.43 7.33 -3.45
N SER A 1104 -39.19 8.62 -3.18
CA SER A 1104 -38.11 9.39 -3.81
C SER A 1104 -36.72 8.81 -3.51
N HIS A 1105 -35.75 9.01 -4.40
CA HIS A 1105 -34.35 8.61 -4.21
C HIS A 1105 -33.61 9.64 -3.33
N PRO A 1106 -32.55 9.29 -2.55
CA PRO A 1106 -31.91 10.22 -1.60
C PRO A 1106 -31.11 11.30 -2.30
N LEU A 1107 -30.69 11.03 -3.55
CA LEU A 1107 -30.06 11.98 -4.45
C LEU A 1107 -31.08 12.74 -5.32
N GLN A 1108 -32.38 12.62 -5.05
CA GLN A 1108 -33.37 13.40 -5.80
C GLN A 1108 -33.46 14.83 -5.25
N MET A 1109 -33.72 15.78 -6.15
CA MET A 1109 -34.07 17.15 -5.77
C MET A 1109 -35.36 17.16 -4.93
N MET A 1110 -35.26 17.72 -3.74
CA MET A 1110 -36.37 18.02 -2.83
C MET A 1110 -36.73 19.49 -2.94
N ARG A 1111 -38.01 19.80 -2.73
CA ARG A 1111 -38.48 21.18 -2.80
C ARG A 1111 -38.53 21.79 -1.43
N LEU A 1112 -37.84 22.93 -1.28
CA LEU A 1112 -37.76 23.69 -0.05
C LEU A 1112 -38.64 24.94 -0.18
N TYR A 1113 -39.47 25.17 0.83
CA TYR A 1113 -40.40 26.29 0.92
C TYR A 1113 -40.20 27.08 2.20
N ASP A 1114 -40.21 28.40 2.07
CA ASP A 1114 -40.47 29.34 3.16
C ASP A 1114 -41.80 30.10 2.95
N GLN A 1115 -42.46 30.50 4.03
CA GLN A 1115 -43.76 31.19 3.97
C GLN A 1115 -43.69 32.61 3.40
N SER A 1116 -42.53 33.27 3.44
CA SER A 1116 -42.37 34.67 2.99
C SER A 1116 -42.13 34.83 1.47
N VAL A 1117 -42.23 33.74 0.68
CA VAL A 1117 -41.97 33.71 -0.78
C VAL A 1117 -40.51 33.99 -1.17
N THR A 1118 -39.61 34.23 -0.22
CA THR A 1118 -38.18 34.49 -0.50
C THR A 1118 -37.37 33.26 -0.89
N THR A 1119 -37.84 32.04 -0.57
CA THR A 1119 -37.14 30.80 -0.91
C THR A 1119 -38.13 29.72 -1.35
N ASP A 1120 -38.26 29.58 -2.67
CA ASP A 1120 -38.83 28.42 -3.34
C ASP A 1120 -37.76 27.90 -4.31
N CYS A 1121 -37.08 26.82 -3.92
CA CYS A 1121 -35.93 26.30 -4.62
C CYS A 1121 -35.87 24.78 -4.52
N LEU A 1122 -35.02 24.20 -5.36
CA LEU A 1122 -34.69 22.78 -5.30
C LEU A 1122 -33.37 22.60 -4.57
N ILE A 1123 -33.34 21.64 -3.65
CA ILE A 1123 -32.16 21.24 -2.88
C ILE A 1123 -31.94 19.73 -3.01
N GLN A 1124 -30.70 19.27 -2.86
CA GLN A 1124 -30.37 17.85 -2.84
C GLN A 1124 -29.50 17.56 -1.63
N SER A 1125 -29.96 16.69 -0.74
CA SER A 1125 -29.18 16.23 0.41
C SER A 1125 -29.73 14.88 0.88
N PRO A 1126 -28.94 13.79 0.79
CA PRO A 1126 -29.30 12.49 1.35
C PRO A 1126 -29.58 12.54 2.86
N GLU A 1127 -28.88 13.39 3.60
CA GLU A 1127 -29.01 13.54 5.04
C GLU A 1127 -30.39 14.10 5.42
N ILE A 1128 -30.80 15.19 4.77
CA ILE A 1128 -32.13 15.78 4.95
C ILE A 1128 -33.21 14.81 4.46
N PHE A 1129 -32.97 14.13 3.34
CA PHE A 1129 -33.88 13.13 2.80
C PHE A 1129 -34.13 12.01 3.81
N ASN A 1130 -33.08 11.45 4.41
CA ASN A 1130 -33.19 10.40 5.42
C ASN A 1130 -33.99 10.87 6.64
N VAL A 1131 -33.75 12.09 7.13
CA VAL A 1131 -34.55 12.63 8.25
C VAL A 1131 -36.03 12.78 7.86
N ILE A 1132 -36.34 13.21 6.63
CA ILE A 1132 -37.73 13.28 6.14
C ILE A 1132 -38.36 11.88 6.05
N MET A 1133 -37.60 10.87 5.62
CA MET A 1133 -38.07 9.49 5.55
C MET A 1133 -38.30 8.89 6.93
N ASP A 1134 -37.42 9.20 7.89
CA ASP A 1134 -37.51 8.78 9.30
C ASP A 1134 -38.65 9.48 10.05
N CYS A 1135 -39.01 10.72 9.66
CA CYS A 1135 -39.93 11.58 10.43
C CYS A 1135 -41.27 11.94 9.74
N GLY A 1136 -41.46 11.71 8.43
CA GLY A 1136 -42.70 12.08 7.69
C GLY A 1136 -43.77 10.96 7.70
N VAL A 1137 -45.09 11.20 7.79
CA VAL A 1137 -45.94 12.37 7.44
C VAL A 1137 -46.93 12.75 8.56
N LEU A 1138 -47.05 14.05 8.90
CA LEU A 1138 -48.24 14.62 9.54
C LEU A 1138 -49.29 14.97 8.46
N GLY A 1139 -50.32 14.14 8.36
CA GLY A 1139 -51.49 14.35 7.51
C GLY A 1139 -51.91 13.08 6.78
N ALA A 1140 -52.89 12.36 7.33
CA ALA A 1140 -53.60 11.32 6.60
C ALA A 1140 -54.34 11.96 5.42
N LEU A 1141 -54.06 11.54 4.17
CA LEU A 1141 -54.96 11.51 3.01
C LEU A 1141 -54.23 11.07 1.73
N ASN A 1142 -54.56 9.86 1.25
CA ASN A 1142 -54.39 9.29 -0.09
C ASN A 1142 -52.99 8.93 -0.64
N LYS A 1143 -52.98 7.78 -1.33
CA LYS A 1143 -51.87 6.94 -1.83
C LYS A 1143 -50.87 7.55 -2.84
N PHE A 1144 -50.70 8.88 -2.90
CA PHE A 1144 -49.78 9.54 -3.84
C PHE A 1144 -49.13 10.83 -3.29
N THR A 1145 -49.05 11.03 -1.97
CA THR A 1145 -48.51 12.28 -1.40
C THR A 1145 -47.01 12.22 -1.12
N SER A 1146 -46.30 13.32 -1.36
CA SER A 1146 -44.90 13.50 -0.96
C SER A 1146 -44.70 13.48 0.56
N LYS A 1147 -43.55 12.99 1.03
CA LYS A 1147 -43.16 13.09 2.45
C LYS A 1147 -42.61 14.50 2.71
N LYS A 1148 -42.91 15.04 3.89
CA LYS A 1148 -42.51 16.41 4.28
C LYS A 1148 -42.11 16.47 5.74
N CYS A 1149 -41.14 17.33 6.03
CA CYS A 1149 -40.81 17.72 7.40
C CYS A 1149 -40.52 19.23 7.47
N PHE A 1150 -40.62 19.77 8.69
CA PHE A 1150 -40.36 21.17 8.97
C PHE A 1150 -39.05 21.27 9.73
N PHE A 1151 -38.15 22.11 9.24
CA PHE A 1151 -36.81 22.27 9.80
C PHE A 1151 -36.58 23.72 10.20
N TRP A 1152 -35.75 23.92 11.22
CA TRP A 1152 -35.15 25.23 11.43
C TRP A 1152 -34.04 25.42 10.39
N ALA A 1153 -34.01 26.60 9.79
CA ALA A 1153 -32.99 26.98 8.82
C ALA A 1153 -32.51 28.41 9.07
N MET A 1154 -31.33 28.71 8.57
CA MET A 1154 -30.71 30.03 8.67
C MET A 1154 -29.88 30.29 7.42
N PHE A 1155 -29.94 31.50 6.88
CA PHE A 1155 -29.02 31.91 5.82
C PHE A 1155 -27.62 32.06 6.38
N THR A 1156 -26.62 31.45 5.72
CA THR A 1156 -25.22 31.66 6.10
C THR A 1156 -24.76 33.07 5.76
N GLU A 1157 -25.28 33.65 4.66
CA GLU A 1157 -25.06 35.04 4.22
C GLU A 1157 -26.29 35.57 3.44
N PRO A 1158 -26.53 36.90 3.37
CA PRO A 1158 -27.64 37.47 2.59
C PRO A 1158 -27.49 37.12 1.09
N GLY A 1159 -28.30 36.18 0.58
CA GLY A 1159 -28.27 35.71 -0.81
C GLY A 1159 -27.41 34.47 -1.10
N GLY A 1160 -26.94 33.76 -0.06
CA GLY A 1160 -26.09 32.56 -0.16
C GLY A 1160 -26.70 31.26 0.39
N LYS A 1161 -25.85 30.23 0.56
CA LYS A 1161 -26.16 28.87 1.05
C LYS A 1161 -27.06 28.86 2.30
N LEU A 1162 -27.89 27.84 2.41
CA LEU A 1162 -28.83 27.69 3.53
C LEU A 1162 -28.37 26.58 4.46
N THR A 1163 -28.19 26.89 5.75
CA THR A 1163 -27.92 25.86 6.77
C THR A 1163 -29.24 25.32 7.30
N ILE A 1164 -29.40 24.00 7.29
CA ILE A 1164 -30.58 23.28 7.79
C ILE A 1164 -30.19 22.43 9.00
N TYR A 1165 -30.88 22.63 10.12
CA TYR A 1165 -30.61 21.94 11.36
C TYR A 1165 -31.41 20.64 11.46
N LEU A 1166 -30.72 19.51 11.64
CA LEU A 1166 -31.30 18.16 11.63
C LEU A 1166 -31.50 17.56 13.03
N ASP A 1167 -30.94 18.19 14.06
CA ASP A 1167 -30.99 17.70 15.45
C ASP A 1167 -32.36 17.90 16.12
N HIS A 1168 -33.19 18.81 15.61
CA HIS A 1168 -34.54 19.03 16.09
C HIS A 1168 -35.47 19.61 15.01
N LEU A 1169 -36.61 18.95 14.80
CA LEU A 1169 -37.62 19.40 13.84
C LEU A 1169 -38.36 20.64 14.34
N ALA A 1170 -38.69 21.52 13.40
CA ALA A 1170 -39.50 22.70 13.68
C ALA A 1170 -40.98 22.31 13.87
N PRO A 1171 -41.69 22.97 14.80
CA PRO A 1171 -43.10 22.70 15.04
C PRO A 1171 -43.95 23.25 13.89
N TYR A 1172 -44.66 22.35 13.20
CA TYR A 1172 -45.48 22.73 12.03
C TYR A 1172 -46.59 23.74 12.35
N GLN A 1173 -47.06 23.87 13.61
CA GLN A 1173 -48.08 24.88 13.95
C GLN A 1173 -47.53 26.31 14.03
N LYS A 1174 -46.21 26.47 14.08
CA LYS A 1174 -45.53 27.77 14.06
C LYS A 1174 -45.06 28.18 12.66
N TRP A 1175 -45.04 27.22 11.75
CA TRP A 1175 -45.01 27.45 10.31
C TRP A 1175 -46.47 27.59 9.90
#